data_AF-A0A271LBV5-F1
#
_entry.id   AF-A0A271LBV5-F1
#
_cell.length_a   1.000
_cell.length_b   1.000
_cell.length_c   1.000
_cell.angle_alpha   90.00
_cell.angle_beta   90.00
_cell.angle_gamma   90.00
#
_symmetry.space_group_name_H-M   'P 1'
#
loop_
_entity.id
_entity.type
_entity.pdbx_description
1 polymer ?
#
loop_
_entity_poly.entity_id
_entity_poly.type
_entity_poly.pdbx_seq_one_letter_code
_entity_poly.pdbx_strand_id
1 'polypeptide(L)'
;MMSVWSRPQFLHLGLFFAAYVLGCGFAQALAIVPGITVSIWPPGGVFIATLILTSPYSWPWWILAGCLAEMFAQFVWFHSPLPAGFLIYIGNALGAAVGATLVNRACGRPVRLETLQEVLAFVVLGAGVAPLVSATVGSATLAWFGVESQTFTAVWPLFWIGDATGILLVAPPALVVIQYWRSKTQLSPAQPVEASVLGLIFLGVAALSLSDVYLPTPYIIMPPLLWAAARFEFRGAAVALTLLALITMALTISGDSQFVGAPEFQRQRQVMLQLFLAISAFSALIVAAISRQRQLALVTSRDRERELSQLVDMVPSQVWRLAPDGEPIFFNKRMVDFLGLDVADTIKPGMSRMTAMIEAGVHPDDRAAFSDTLRHCLATGEVLAMRYRLRRQDGVYRWMSSRAEPMRDQDGRIVQWYGLCHDIDDQMHAEEALRRSERQLQETIDAVPVRIWSAKPTGGPVYFNKRYQDHFRSVIADFEALEEPRIEQLLQELIHPEDAPEVQNTLRNCFETGGMSTMRFRWREQHGAYRWAECRVEPRRNEDGEVVEWYGVSLDVDEEVRAQEALRDRERELSQLVNMVPVHIRRLTPKGEPTFFNKRLLDFFGLNDLAQLDKPDMSRLAAAITTLVHPEDAARLLETVRHSFATGEPYSMKYRMRHADGAYRWVDGRGEPVRDQSGAIMQWYAISIDIDDEMRAQEALRDRERQLQQLIDTVPVQIWSVTPGGDPAYINKTMMDYIGLKLDDFDADGGLPSAIWTIVHPEDRARLLQALTHSLSTGEPFELKFRNRRWDGSYRWTEGRAEPLRDESGRIIRWFGANVDIHDFVTSQEALQERERFLWQLVETLPAMIDCAAPDGEPVYRSQQLREFLGYELERLDGTGKSRLAGTLDAGVHPDDLAGVKGGYAHSLSTGEPYARRHRLRRFDGEYRWVETRAAPMRNTEGTIVQWNVICLDVENEVRAEEELRLAQESLARASQAASLAELSASIAHEVNQPLAAVVANSHACQRWLMAEPPNLERAQKTVERIIRDANAAADVVSRIRALFKQSGEARSSTALSGVIAEARNLMAEEAARRRVRMDIDVERDLPLVALDRVHIQQVLVNLIRNGMDAMDAVTGDRVLEVRVRRIGDVVQTEISDRGAGIEFPDNIFEPFFTTKGNGMGMGLAICRSIVESHGGRLWAEKNEPHGATFVFTLPVEVKAAP
;
A
#
# COMPACT_ATOMS: atom_id res chain seq x y z
N MET A 1 27.20 9.74 -49.97
CA MET A 1 28.63 10.15 -49.98
C MET A 1 28.72 11.55 -49.38
N MET A 2 29.79 11.82 -48.61
CA MET A 2 30.10 13.04 -47.84
C MET A 2 29.49 13.19 -46.43
N SER A 3 30.03 12.43 -45.48
CA SER A 3 30.26 12.86 -44.09
C SER A 3 31.25 11.89 -43.42
N VAL A 4 32.38 11.61 -44.07
CA VAL A 4 33.39 10.66 -43.54
C VAL A 4 34.24 11.32 -42.43
N TRP A 5 34.04 12.61 -42.15
CA TRP A 5 34.96 13.41 -41.33
C TRP A 5 34.22 14.44 -40.47
N SER A 6 34.05 14.15 -39.17
CA SER A 6 33.59 15.16 -38.21
C SER A 6 34.76 16.10 -37.92
N ARG A 7 34.71 17.33 -38.46
CA ARG A 7 35.80 18.30 -38.30
C ARG A 7 35.83 18.85 -36.86
N PRO A 8 36.96 18.71 -36.12
CA PRO A 8 37.13 19.36 -34.83
C PRO A 8 37.14 20.88 -34.95
N GLN A 9 36.81 21.58 -33.86
CA GLN A 9 36.98 23.02 -33.80
C GLN A 9 38.46 23.41 -33.93
N PHE A 10 38.76 24.42 -34.74
CA PHE A 10 40.12 24.89 -34.98
C PHE A 10 40.89 25.26 -33.71
N LEU A 11 40.22 25.85 -32.71
CA LEU A 11 40.84 26.16 -31.43
C LEU A 11 41.45 24.92 -30.75
N HIS A 12 40.73 23.79 -30.80
CA HIS A 12 41.21 22.56 -30.17
C HIS A 12 42.39 21.94 -30.94
N LEU A 13 42.38 22.02 -32.28
CA LEU A 13 43.53 21.62 -33.10
C LEU A 13 44.75 22.50 -32.83
N GLY A 14 44.55 23.81 -32.65
CA GLY A 14 45.61 24.76 -32.28
C GLY A 14 46.20 24.50 -30.89
N LEU A 15 45.35 24.20 -29.90
CA LEU A 15 45.80 23.83 -28.55
C LEU A 15 46.59 22.52 -28.56
N PHE A 16 46.12 21.51 -29.31
CA PHE A 16 46.87 20.26 -29.49
C PHE A 16 48.22 20.48 -30.15
N PHE A 17 48.27 21.27 -31.23
CA PHE A 17 49.51 21.64 -31.90
C PHE A 17 50.50 22.30 -30.92
N ALA A 18 50.04 23.29 -30.15
CA ALA A 18 50.88 23.99 -29.18
C ALA A 18 51.39 23.03 -28.08
N ALA A 19 50.51 22.20 -27.52
CA ALA A 19 50.87 21.21 -26.49
C ALA A 19 51.89 20.18 -27.01
N TYR A 20 51.72 19.73 -28.25
CA TYR A 20 52.64 18.81 -28.90
C TYR A 20 54.04 19.43 -29.10
N VAL A 21 54.11 20.66 -29.64
CA VAL A 21 55.39 21.38 -29.84
C VAL A 21 56.09 21.69 -28.52
N LEU A 22 55.35 22.07 -27.48
CA LEU A 22 55.90 22.28 -26.13
C LEU A 22 56.42 20.97 -25.53
N GLY A 23 55.70 19.85 -25.75
CA GLY A 23 56.14 18.51 -25.36
C GLY A 23 57.46 18.12 -26.03
N CYS A 24 57.65 18.45 -27.31
CA CYS A 24 58.91 18.24 -28.01
C CYS A 24 60.06 19.05 -27.40
N GLY A 25 59.82 20.34 -27.08
CA GLY A 25 60.82 21.19 -26.43
C GLY A 25 61.20 20.68 -25.04
N PHE A 26 60.24 20.20 -24.25
CA PHE A 26 60.50 19.55 -22.96
C PHE A 26 61.34 18.27 -23.12
N ALA A 27 61.04 17.46 -24.13
CA ALA A 27 61.79 16.25 -24.46
C ALA A 27 63.26 16.57 -24.80
N GLN A 28 63.48 17.63 -25.58
CA GLN A 28 64.82 18.12 -25.92
C GLN A 28 65.57 18.68 -24.70
N ALA A 29 64.90 19.44 -23.83
CA ALA A 29 65.52 20.01 -22.64
C ALA A 29 66.03 18.94 -21.66
N LEU A 30 65.43 17.75 -21.66
CA LEU A 30 65.91 16.59 -20.91
C LEU A 30 67.04 15.81 -21.58
N ALA A 31 67.46 16.23 -22.78
CA ALA A 31 68.51 15.58 -23.58
C ALA A 31 69.86 16.32 -23.54
N ILE A 32 70.05 17.34 -22.68
CA ILE A 32 71.19 18.28 -22.64
C ILE A 32 72.59 17.65 -22.40
N VAL A 33 72.68 16.33 -22.34
CA VAL A 33 73.97 15.62 -22.29
C VAL A 33 74.39 15.26 -23.73
N PRO A 34 75.59 15.67 -24.21
CA PRO A 34 75.99 15.48 -25.61
C PRO A 34 75.99 14.00 -26.03
N GLY A 35 75.20 13.66 -27.06
CA GLY A 35 75.14 12.31 -27.66
C GLY A 35 74.02 11.40 -27.14
N ILE A 36 73.06 11.92 -26.36
CA ILE A 36 71.93 11.14 -25.85
C ILE A 36 70.68 11.35 -26.72
N THR A 37 70.12 10.25 -27.24
CA THR A 37 68.77 10.21 -27.81
C THR A 37 67.74 10.59 -26.74
N VAL A 38 66.75 11.41 -27.12
CA VAL A 38 65.71 11.97 -26.25
C VAL A 38 65.26 11.03 -25.11
N SER A 39 65.41 11.49 -23.86
CA SER A 39 65.21 10.67 -22.65
C SER A 39 63.77 10.23 -22.44
N ILE A 40 62.78 11.07 -22.71
CA ILE A 40 61.35 10.70 -22.64
C ILE A 40 60.59 11.43 -23.75
N TRP A 41 59.47 10.86 -24.22
CA TRP A 41 58.68 11.45 -25.31
C TRP A 41 57.26 11.89 -24.88
N PRO A 42 57.13 13.05 -24.20
CA PRO A 42 55.84 13.67 -23.84
C PRO A 42 54.80 13.77 -24.96
N PRO A 43 55.16 14.07 -26.23
CA PRO A 43 54.17 14.23 -27.30
C PRO A 43 53.33 12.97 -27.51
N GLY A 44 53.90 11.78 -27.31
CA GLY A 44 53.16 10.52 -27.38
C GLY A 44 51.98 10.45 -26.40
N GLY A 45 52.17 10.98 -25.18
CA GLY A 45 51.12 11.04 -24.16
C GLY A 45 50.01 12.03 -24.49
N VAL A 46 50.34 13.21 -25.02
CA VAL A 46 49.33 14.16 -25.52
C VAL A 46 48.53 13.55 -26.67
N PHE A 47 49.22 12.89 -27.61
CA PHE A 47 48.62 12.33 -28.81
C PHE A 47 47.63 11.21 -28.49
N ILE A 48 48.04 10.22 -27.68
CA ILE A 48 47.15 9.10 -27.32
C ILE A 48 45.95 9.58 -26.48
N ALA A 49 46.14 10.52 -25.54
CA ALA A 49 45.05 11.09 -24.75
C ALA A 49 44.01 11.78 -25.64
N THR A 50 44.45 12.57 -26.62
CA THR A 50 43.56 13.23 -27.58
C THR A 50 42.78 12.22 -28.43
N LEU A 51 43.41 11.15 -28.92
CA LEU A 51 42.72 10.14 -29.73
C LEU A 51 41.75 9.28 -28.90
N ILE A 52 42.07 9.02 -27.62
CA ILE A 52 41.15 8.36 -26.67
C ILE A 52 39.86 9.18 -26.51
N LEU A 53 39.99 10.49 -26.34
CA LEU A 53 38.85 11.39 -26.08
C LEU A 53 38.05 11.81 -27.31
N THR A 54 38.59 11.60 -28.52
CA THR A 54 37.98 12.11 -29.76
C THR A 54 37.46 10.99 -30.65
N SER A 55 36.37 11.26 -31.37
CA SER A 55 35.73 10.28 -32.26
C SER A 55 36.72 9.77 -33.33
N PRO A 56 36.70 8.47 -33.72
CA PRO A 56 37.62 7.92 -34.71
C PRO A 56 37.48 8.62 -36.07
N TYR A 57 36.29 9.13 -36.38
CA TYR A 57 36.01 9.92 -37.59
C TYR A 57 36.71 11.29 -37.61
N SER A 58 37.25 11.75 -36.48
CA SER A 58 38.04 12.97 -36.39
C SER A 58 39.56 12.74 -36.34
N TRP A 59 39.99 11.49 -36.15
CA TRP A 59 41.40 11.13 -35.95
C TRP A 59 42.34 11.69 -37.02
N PRO A 60 42.02 11.68 -38.31
CA PRO A 60 43.05 12.08 -39.26
C PRO A 60 43.20 13.60 -39.37
N TRP A 61 42.29 14.41 -38.78
CA TRP A 61 42.56 15.83 -38.50
C TRP A 61 43.59 16.01 -37.39
N TRP A 62 43.53 15.20 -36.32
CA TRP A 62 44.51 15.21 -35.23
C TRP A 62 45.87 14.68 -35.69
N ILE A 63 45.88 13.64 -36.51
CA ILE A 63 47.10 13.11 -37.14
C ILE A 63 47.71 14.13 -38.10
N LEU A 64 46.91 14.91 -38.83
CA LEU A 64 47.46 15.98 -39.67
C LEU A 64 48.06 17.10 -38.81
N ALA A 65 47.36 17.53 -37.75
CA ALA A 65 47.85 18.56 -36.85
C ALA A 65 49.13 18.13 -36.12
N GLY A 66 49.22 16.86 -35.70
CA GLY A 66 50.43 16.28 -35.09
C GLY A 66 51.61 16.25 -36.05
N CYS A 67 51.36 15.94 -37.33
CA CYS A 67 52.40 15.94 -38.36
C CYS A 67 53.00 17.35 -38.53
N LEU A 68 52.12 18.36 -38.65
CA LEU A 68 52.54 19.75 -38.75
C LEU A 68 53.30 20.21 -37.49
N ALA A 69 52.84 19.81 -36.31
CA ALA A 69 53.49 20.10 -35.04
C ALA A 69 54.89 19.47 -34.95
N GLU A 70 55.02 18.21 -35.34
CA GLU A 70 56.31 17.51 -35.39
C GLU A 70 57.27 18.19 -36.37
N MET A 71 56.84 18.49 -37.60
CA MET A 71 57.70 19.15 -38.59
C MET A 71 58.16 20.54 -38.12
N PHE A 72 57.27 21.28 -37.45
CA PHE A 72 57.62 22.55 -36.83
C PHE A 72 58.61 22.36 -35.67
N ALA A 73 58.39 21.38 -34.81
CA ALA A 73 59.29 21.04 -33.70
C ALA A 73 60.67 20.58 -34.19
N GLN A 74 60.75 19.84 -35.30
CA GLN A 74 62.03 19.45 -35.90
C GLN A 74 62.83 20.67 -36.39
N PHE A 75 62.15 21.71 -36.88
CA PHE A 75 62.79 22.97 -37.26
C PHE A 75 63.26 23.80 -36.05
N VAL A 76 62.45 23.86 -34.99
CA VAL A 76 62.70 24.72 -33.82
C VAL A 76 63.66 24.10 -32.81
N TRP A 77 63.52 22.80 -32.55
CA TRP A 77 64.17 22.11 -31.42
C TRP A 77 65.30 21.18 -31.88
N PHE A 78 65.03 20.25 -32.80
CA PHE A 78 65.94 19.11 -33.04
C PHE A 78 66.88 19.28 -34.24
N HIS A 79 66.58 20.18 -35.18
CA HIS A 79 67.34 20.45 -36.40
C HIS A 79 67.74 19.19 -37.21
N SER A 80 66.97 18.11 -37.12
CA SER A 80 67.23 16.84 -37.79
C SER A 80 66.76 16.85 -39.25
N PRO A 81 67.27 15.95 -40.13
CA PRO A 81 66.80 15.84 -41.50
C PRO A 81 65.29 15.59 -41.55
N LEU A 82 64.56 16.44 -42.29
CA LEU A 82 63.09 16.36 -42.41
C LEU A 82 62.57 14.96 -42.80
N PRO A 83 63.22 14.20 -43.72
CA PRO A 83 62.76 12.84 -44.03
C PRO A 83 62.83 11.87 -42.84
N ALA A 84 63.86 11.99 -42.00
CA ALA A 84 64.01 11.16 -40.79
C ALA A 84 62.96 11.54 -39.74
N GLY A 85 62.75 12.84 -39.50
CA GLY A 85 61.69 13.32 -38.60
C GLY A 85 60.29 12.88 -39.03
N PHE A 86 60.01 12.87 -40.33
CA PHE A 86 58.71 12.43 -40.86
C PHE A 86 58.48 10.92 -40.68
N LEU A 87 59.50 10.08 -40.86
CA LEU A 87 59.38 8.64 -40.62
C LEU A 87 59.20 8.30 -39.14
N ILE A 88 59.91 9.01 -38.25
CA ILE A 88 59.73 8.90 -36.79
C ILE A 88 58.29 9.31 -36.42
N TYR A 89 57.77 10.38 -37.01
CA TYR A 89 56.39 10.81 -36.82
C TYR A 89 55.37 9.72 -37.18
N ILE A 90 55.55 9.04 -38.33
CA ILE A 90 54.67 7.96 -38.74
C ILE A 90 54.62 6.86 -37.67
N GLY A 91 55.78 6.49 -37.12
CA GLY A 91 55.86 5.55 -35.99
C GLY A 91 55.07 6.01 -34.79
N ASN A 92 55.23 7.27 -34.39
CA ASN A 92 54.52 7.88 -33.26
C ASN A 92 53.01 7.95 -33.47
N ALA A 93 52.56 8.33 -34.68
CA ALA A 93 51.15 8.41 -35.03
C ALA A 93 50.48 7.03 -35.07
N LEU A 94 51.17 6.02 -35.61
CA LEU A 94 50.70 4.63 -35.59
C LEU A 94 50.64 4.09 -34.17
N GLY A 95 51.67 4.34 -33.35
CA GLY A 95 51.68 3.97 -31.94
C GLY A 95 50.51 4.58 -31.18
N ALA A 96 50.28 5.89 -31.31
CA ALA A 96 49.16 6.58 -30.66
C ALA A 96 47.79 6.05 -31.11
N ALA A 97 47.61 5.78 -32.41
CA ALA A 97 46.36 5.24 -32.95
C ALA A 97 46.08 3.81 -32.47
N VAL A 98 47.10 2.94 -32.45
CA VAL A 98 47.02 1.57 -31.93
C VAL A 98 46.68 1.59 -30.44
N GLY A 99 47.40 2.39 -29.66
CA GLY A 99 47.17 2.52 -28.22
C GLY A 99 45.76 3.03 -27.91
N ALA A 100 45.31 4.09 -28.58
CA ALA A 100 43.95 4.60 -28.40
C ALA A 100 42.88 3.57 -28.81
N THR A 101 43.12 2.78 -29.85
CA THR A 101 42.19 1.71 -30.27
C THR A 101 42.10 0.59 -29.24
N LEU A 102 43.24 0.11 -28.74
CA LEU A 102 43.30 -0.97 -27.76
C LEU A 102 42.68 -0.55 -26.42
N VAL A 103 43.02 0.64 -25.93
CA VAL A 103 42.47 1.17 -24.67
C VAL A 103 40.96 1.41 -24.79
N ASN A 104 40.48 2.03 -25.87
CA ASN A 104 39.03 2.23 -26.06
C ASN A 104 38.25 0.92 -26.17
N ARG A 105 38.85 -0.14 -26.73
CA ARG A 105 38.23 -1.47 -26.81
C ARG A 105 38.17 -2.17 -25.46
N ALA A 106 39.22 -2.07 -24.66
CA ALA A 106 39.29 -2.72 -23.36
C ALA A 106 38.43 -2.03 -22.29
N CYS A 107 38.31 -0.70 -22.34
CA CYS A 107 37.66 0.10 -21.30
C CYS A 107 36.25 0.61 -21.67
N GLY A 108 35.84 0.52 -22.94
CA GLY A 108 34.64 1.20 -23.43
C GLY A 108 34.83 2.73 -23.51
N ARG A 109 33.95 3.44 -24.25
CA ARG A 109 34.02 4.90 -24.40
C ARG A 109 32.92 5.59 -23.60
N PRO A 110 33.19 6.69 -22.88
CA PRO A 110 34.49 7.38 -22.75
C PRO A 110 35.38 6.80 -21.63
N VAL A 111 36.69 6.68 -21.89
CA VAL A 111 37.68 6.24 -20.90
C VAL A 111 37.92 7.35 -19.88
N ARG A 112 37.70 7.08 -18.58
CA ARG A 112 37.82 8.08 -17.51
C ARG A 112 38.99 7.82 -16.56
N LEU A 113 39.60 6.64 -16.66
CA LEU A 113 40.61 6.16 -15.73
C LEU A 113 40.08 6.15 -14.29
N GLU A 114 38.79 5.89 -14.06
CA GLU A 114 38.20 5.96 -12.71
C GLU A 114 38.36 4.64 -11.93
N THR A 115 38.63 3.54 -12.62
CA THR A 115 38.74 2.19 -12.05
C THR A 115 40.15 1.63 -12.17
N LEU A 116 40.51 0.71 -11.27
CA LEU A 116 41.79 0.01 -11.34
C LEU A 116 41.96 -0.75 -12.67
N GLN A 117 40.88 -1.33 -13.19
CA GLN A 117 40.88 -2.04 -14.47
C GLN A 117 41.21 -1.11 -15.64
N GLU A 118 40.60 0.08 -15.69
CA GLU A 118 40.88 1.07 -16.74
C GLU A 118 42.33 1.56 -16.70
N VAL A 119 42.86 1.81 -15.49
CA VAL A 119 44.25 2.25 -15.31
C VAL A 119 45.23 1.14 -15.70
N LEU A 120 44.99 -0.10 -15.30
CA LEU A 120 45.82 -1.24 -15.71
C LEU A 120 45.77 -1.47 -17.22
N ALA A 121 44.58 -1.40 -17.83
CA ALA A 121 44.42 -1.50 -19.28
C ALA A 121 45.17 -0.36 -20.00
N PHE A 122 45.11 0.87 -19.49
CA PHE A 122 45.85 1.99 -20.03
C PHE A 122 47.37 1.82 -19.92
N VAL A 123 47.88 1.39 -18.75
CA VAL A 123 49.31 1.15 -18.54
C VAL A 123 49.81 0.04 -19.48
N VAL A 124 49.12 -1.08 -19.52
CA VAL A 124 49.56 -2.25 -20.30
C VAL A 124 49.43 -1.99 -21.81
N LEU A 125 48.26 -1.55 -22.27
CA LEU A 125 47.97 -1.43 -23.70
C LEU A 125 48.45 -0.09 -24.28
N GLY A 126 48.26 1.00 -23.53
CA GLY A 126 48.60 2.36 -23.97
C GLY A 126 50.07 2.70 -23.79
N ALA A 127 50.69 2.35 -22.66
CA ALA A 127 52.10 2.66 -22.39
C ALA A 127 53.06 1.47 -22.60
N GLY A 128 52.60 0.23 -22.41
CA GLY A 128 53.44 -0.95 -22.62
C GLY A 128 53.49 -1.39 -24.09
N VAL A 129 52.33 -1.72 -24.65
CA VAL A 129 52.22 -2.36 -25.98
C VAL A 129 52.32 -1.35 -27.12
N ALA A 130 51.60 -0.23 -27.06
CA ALA A 130 51.54 0.71 -28.17
C ALA A 130 52.90 1.32 -28.56
N PRO A 131 53.80 1.67 -27.62
CA PRO A 131 55.13 2.18 -27.94
C PRO A 131 56.06 1.19 -28.64
N LEU A 132 55.74 -0.12 -28.69
CA LEU A 132 56.53 -1.07 -29.49
C LEU A 132 56.53 -0.69 -30.98
N VAL A 133 55.44 -0.07 -31.47
CA VAL A 133 55.31 0.40 -32.85
C VAL A 133 56.22 1.60 -33.10
N SER A 134 56.13 2.64 -32.25
CA SER A 134 56.94 3.84 -32.39
C SER A 134 58.42 3.57 -32.16
N ALA A 135 58.78 2.76 -31.16
CA ALA A 135 60.16 2.38 -30.89
C ALA A 135 60.81 1.61 -32.05
N THR A 136 60.07 0.71 -32.69
CA THR A 136 60.57 -0.07 -33.84
C THR A 136 60.79 0.82 -35.05
N VAL A 137 59.82 1.66 -35.41
CA VAL A 137 59.93 2.57 -36.55
C VAL A 137 60.99 3.65 -36.31
N GLY A 138 61.02 4.23 -35.10
CA GLY A 138 61.98 5.25 -34.71
C GLY A 138 63.42 4.74 -34.74
N SER A 139 63.67 3.59 -34.11
CA SER A 139 65.01 2.99 -34.06
C SER A 139 65.50 2.52 -35.43
N ALA A 140 64.61 1.97 -36.27
CA ALA A 140 64.94 1.60 -37.64
C ALA A 140 65.29 2.83 -38.49
N THR A 141 64.56 3.93 -38.30
CA THR A 141 64.82 5.20 -39.00
C THR A 141 66.18 5.77 -38.61
N LEU A 142 66.50 5.82 -37.32
CA LEU A 142 67.80 6.32 -36.85
C LEU A 142 68.97 5.47 -37.37
N ALA A 143 68.83 4.15 -37.36
CA ALA A 143 69.82 3.23 -37.91
C ALA A 143 69.98 3.38 -39.43
N TRP A 144 68.88 3.61 -40.17
CA TRP A 144 68.89 3.79 -41.63
C TRP A 144 69.60 5.07 -42.07
N PHE A 145 69.37 6.18 -41.36
CA PHE A 145 69.97 7.48 -41.69
C PHE A 145 71.37 7.68 -41.07
N GLY A 146 71.88 6.71 -40.30
CA GLY A 146 73.20 6.79 -39.67
C GLY A 146 73.33 7.92 -38.65
N VAL A 147 72.20 8.35 -38.07
CA VAL A 147 72.17 9.47 -37.12
C VAL A 147 72.94 9.07 -35.87
N GLU A 148 74.00 9.82 -35.54
CA GLU A 148 74.88 9.59 -34.38
C GLU A 148 75.56 8.21 -34.31
N SER A 149 75.66 7.46 -35.42
CA SER A 149 76.32 6.14 -35.48
C SER A 149 75.71 5.08 -34.53
N GLN A 150 74.43 5.21 -34.17
CA GLN A 150 73.75 4.29 -33.25
C GLN A 150 73.18 3.06 -33.98
N THR A 151 73.19 1.89 -33.32
CA THR A 151 72.63 0.64 -33.87
C THR A 151 71.20 0.40 -33.41
N PHE A 152 70.39 -0.28 -34.23
CA PHE A 152 68.99 -0.59 -33.90
C PHE A 152 68.82 -1.23 -32.51
N THR A 153 69.63 -2.25 -32.20
CA THR A 153 69.57 -2.99 -30.92
C THR A 153 69.99 -2.14 -29.72
N ALA A 154 70.80 -1.12 -29.93
CA ALA A 154 71.21 -0.20 -28.88
C ALA A 154 70.10 0.82 -28.55
N VAL A 155 69.37 1.29 -29.56
CA VAL A 155 68.43 2.41 -29.41
C VAL A 155 67.02 1.94 -29.05
N TRP A 156 66.63 0.76 -29.55
CA TRP A 156 65.27 0.25 -29.41
C TRP A 156 64.75 0.18 -27.96
N PRO A 157 65.50 -0.35 -26.97
CA PRO A 157 65.03 -0.38 -25.59
C PRO A 157 64.87 1.03 -24.99
N LEU A 158 65.75 1.96 -25.34
CA LEU A 158 65.71 3.34 -24.84
C LEU A 158 64.52 4.11 -25.41
N PHE A 159 64.21 3.91 -26.69
CA PHE A 159 63.03 4.46 -27.36
C PHE A 159 61.75 3.93 -26.73
N TRP A 160 61.66 2.62 -26.53
CA TRP A 160 60.47 2.00 -25.97
C TRP A 160 60.19 2.50 -24.55
N ILE A 161 61.20 2.50 -23.67
CA ILE A 161 61.03 2.97 -22.29
C ILE A 161 60.77 4.49 -22.28
N GLY A 162 61.43 5.27 -23.14
CA GLY A 162 61.22 6.72 -23.25
C GLY A 162 59.80 7.11 -23.69
N ASP A 163 59.24 6.41 -24.68
CA ASP A 163 57.87 6.60 -25.16
C ASP A 163 56.85 6.14 -24.11
N ALA A 164 57.06 4.96 -23.51
CA ALA A 164 56.21 4.43 -22.44
C ALA A 164 56.13 5.41 -21.26
N THR A 165 57.28 5.95 -20.85
CA THR A 165 57.39 6.92 -19.76
C THR A 165 56.68 8.23 -20.11
N GLY A 166 56.87 8.73 -21.35
CA GLY A 166 56.19 9.92 -21.84
C GLY A 166 54.66 9.79 -21.83
N ILE A 167 54.15 8.61 -22.23
CA ILE A 167 52.72 8.31 -22.17
C ILE A 167 52.20 8.28 -20.73
N LEU A 168 52.86 7.56 -19.83
CA LEU A 168 52.43 7.44 -18.42
C LEU A 168 52.43 8.78 -17.70
N LEU A 169 53.38 9.66 -18.04
CA LEU A 169 53.54 10.94 -17.37
C LEU A 169 52.53 11.98 -17.86
N VAL A 170 52.20 11.99 -19.15
CA VAL A 170 51.49 13.12 -19.78
C VAL A 170 50.04 12.78 -20.14
N ALA A 171 49.76 11.54 -20.54
CA ALA A 171 48.41 11.18 -20.96
C ALA A 171 47.37 11.23 -19.82
N PRO A 172 47.64 10.72 -18.59
CA PRO A 172 46.66 10.81 -17.51
C PRO A 172 46.35 12.26 -17.09
N PRO A 173 47.34 13.16 -16.88
CA PRO A 173 47.05 14.57 -16.65
C PRO A 173 46.26 15.22 -17.80
N ALA A 174 46.60 14.92 -19.06
CA ALA A 174 45.86 15.44 -20.20
C ALA A 174 44.40 14.97 -20.19
N LEU A 175 44.15 13.68 -19.92
CA LEU A 175 42.82 13.13 -19.77
C LEU A 175 42.03 13.83 -18.64
N VAL A 176 42.64 14.02 -17.47
CA VAL A 176 42.03 14.68 -16.32
C VAL A 176 41.73 16.15 -16.60
N VAL A 177 42.65 16.91 -17.18
CA VAL A 177 42.48 18.34 -17.49
C VAL A 177 41.38 18.54 -18.54
N ILE A 178 41.39 17.75 -19.61
CA ILE A 178 40.39 17.85 -20.68
C ILE A 178 38.99 17.46 -20.18
N GLN A 179 38.89 16.49 -19.26
CA GLN A 179 37.62 16.12 -18.64
C GLN A 179 37.14 17.14 -17.59
N TYR A 180 38.05 17.69 -16.79
CA TYR A 180 37.72 18.66 -15.74
C TYR A 180 37.23 20.01 -16.28
N TRP A 181 37.78 20.48 -17.41
CA TRP A 181 37.29 21.67 -18.11
C TRP A 181 35.79 21.59 -18.48
N ARG A 182 35.21 20.38 -18.51
CA ARG A 182 33.78 20.14 -18.76
C ARG A 182 32.94 20.05 -17.48
N SER A 183 33.53 19.92 -16.30
CA SER A 183 32.80 19.72 -15.03
C SER A 183 32.84 20.96 -14.13
N LYS A 184 31.68 21.52 -13.80
CA LYS A 184 31.53 22.65 -12.84
C LYS A 184 31.54 22.17 -11.38
N THR A 185 32.64 21.61 -10.88
CA THR A 185 32.74 21.23 -9.46
C THR A 185 33.28 22.39 -8.61
N GLN A 186 32.54 22.78 -7.57
CA GLN A 186 32.99 23.75 -6.57
C GLN A 186 33.93 23.06 -5.55
N LEU A 187 35.08 23.68 -5.27
CA LEU A 187 36.02 23.20 -4.24
C LEU A 187 35.58 23.70 -2.85
N SER A 188 35.74 22.86 -1.84
CA SER A 188 35.51 23.23 -0.45
C SER A 188 36.62 24.17 0.05
N PRO A 189 36.32 25.18 0.90
CA PRO A 189 37.30 26.17 1.34
C PRO A 189 38.50 25.61 2.12
N ALA A 190 38.43 24.37 2.64
CA ALA A 190 39.52 23.72 3.37
C ALA A 190 40.55 22.99 2.47
N GLN A 191 40.14 22.55 1.28
CA GLN A 191 40.97 21.78 0.35
C GLN A 191 42.21 22.53 -0.20
N PRO A 192 42.18 23.85 -0.50
CA PRO A 192 43.35 24.53 -1.04
C PRO A 192 44.49 24.66 -0.01
N VAL A 193 44.18 24.83 1.27
CA VAL A 193 45.21 24.94 2.33
C VAL A 193 45.98 23.62 2.47
N GLU A 194 45.26 22.50 2.52
CA GLU A 194 45.86 21.17 2.59
C GLU A 194 46.71 20.86 1.35
N ALA A 195 46.22 21.24 0.16
CA ALA A 195 46.97 21.10 -1.09
C ALA A 195 48.25 21.95 -1.11
N SER A 196 48.23 23.17 -0.58
CA SER A 196 49.41 24.03 -0.47
C SER A 196 50.47 23.45 0.48
N VAL A 197 50.06 22.93 1.64
CA VAL A 197 50.98 22.30 2.60
C VAL A 197 51.62 21.05 1.98
N LEU A 198 50.81 20.18 1.37
CA LEU A 198 51.32 18.98 0.72
C LEU A 198 52.23 19.32 -0.48
N GLY A 199 51.90 20.36 -1.23
CA GLY A 199 52.72 20.86 -2.33
C GLY A 199 54.09 21.39 -1.87
N LEU A 200 54.16 22.10 -0.75
CA LEU A 200 55.43 22.56 -0.17
C LEU A 200 56.30 21.39 0.31
N ILE A 201 55.70 20.39 0.97
CA ILE A 201 56.39 19.16 1.37
C ILE A 201 56.93 18.44 0.13
N PHE A 202 56.10 18.29 -0.90
CA PHE A 202 56.49 17.65 -2.15
C PHE A 202 57.67 18.36 -2.83
N LEU A 203 57.60 19.69 -2.96
CA LEU A 203 58.67 20.51 -3.53
C LEU A 203 59.97 20.41 -2.74
N GLY A 204 59.90 20.50 -1.41
CA GLY A 204 61.08 20.40 -0.54
C GLY A 204 61.75 19.03 -0.62
N VAL A 205 60.96 17.96 -0.57
CA VAL A 205 61.48 16.58 -0.69
C VAL A 205 62.05 16.35 -2.09
N ALA A 206 61.38 16.83 -3.15
CA ALA A 206 61.86 16.66 -4.52
C ALA A 206 63.19 17.39 -4.75
N ALA A 207 63.33 18.62 -4.26
CA ALA A 207 64.57 19.38 -4.39
C ALA A 207 65.74 18.72 -3.65
N LEU A 208 65.48 18.15 -2.46
CA LEU A 208 66.50 17.46 -1.65
C LEU A 208 66.87 16.08 -2.19
N SER A 209 65.89 15.29 -2.65
CA SER A 209 66.10 13.90 -3.05
C SER A 209 66.56 13.72 -4.49
N LEU A 210 66.35 14.73 -5.35
CA LEU A 210 66.72 14.68 -6.77
C LEU A 210 68.04 15.39 -7.07
N SER A 211 68.54 16.20 -6.13
CA SER A 211 69.86 16.81 -6.19
C SER A 211 70.95 15.81 -5.80
N ASP A 212 72.06 15.80 -6.54
CA ASP A 212 73.22 14.93 -6.27
C ASP A 212 73.97 15.31 -4.97
N VAL A 213 73.65 16.46 -4.35
CA VAL A 213 74.41 17.06 -3.25
C VAL A 213 73.91 16.66 -1.86
N TYR A 214 72.61 16.41 -1.69
CA TYR A 214 71.99 16.33 -0.36
C TYR A 214 71.54 14.92 0.05
N LEU A 215 70.75 14.23 -0.78
CA LEU A 215 70.18 12.89 -0.49
C LEU A 215 69.99 12.12 -1.80
N PRO A 216 70.99 11.34 -2.27
CA PRO A 216 70.97 10.67 -3.57
C PRO A 216 70.11 9.39 -3.55
N THR A 217 68.84 9.54 -3.20
CA THR A 217 67.85 8.45 -3.09
C THR A 217 66.53 8.91 -3.73
N PRO A 218 66.36 8.72 -5.05
CA PRO A 218 65.27 9.31 -5.82
C PRO A 218 63.88 8.91 -5.31
N TYR A 219 63.75 7.72 -4.76
CA TYR A 219 62.46 7.16 -4.31
C TYR A 219 61.95 7.73 -2.98
N ILE A 220 62.71 8.60 -2.30
CA ILE A 220 62.23 9.31 -1.09
C ILE A 220 61.06 10.25 -1.42
N ILE A 221 60.88 10.63 -2.68
CA ILE A 221 59.72 11.40 -3.14
C ILE A 221 58.42 10.57 -3.22
N MET A 222 58.49 9.24 -3.09
CA MET A 222 57.30 8.38 -3.21
C MET A 222 56.25 8.63 -2.14
N PRO A 223 56.55 8.73 -0.83
CA PRO A 223 55.52 9.00 0.18
C PRO A 223 54.69 10.26 -0.08
N PRO A 224 55.27 11.46 -0.35
CA PRO A 224 54.45 12.64 -0.66
C PRO A 224 53.74 12.53 -2.03
N LEU A 225 54.33 11.86 -3.02
CA LEU A 225 53.68 11.56 -4.31
C LEU A 225 52.43 10.68 -4.13
N LEU A 226 52.57 9.57 -3.41
CA LEU A 226 51.48 8.62 -3.14
C LEU A 226 50.45 9.24 -2.19
N TRP A 227 50.87 10.10 -1.25
CA TRP A 227 49.94 10.86 -0.41
C TRP A 227 49.09 11.81 -1.25
N ALA A 228 49.68 12.55 -2.20
CA ALA A 228 48.93 13.38 -3.14
C ALA A 228 47.94 12.55 -3.97
N ALA A 229 48.38 11.39 -4.48
CA ALA A 229 47.53 10.47 -5.23
C ALA A 229 46.39 9.87 -4.39
N ALA A 230 46.64 9.51 -3.13
CA ALA A 230 45.61 8.96 -2.24
C ALA A 230 44.60 10.03 -1.83
N ARG A 231 45.07 11.25 -1.54
CA ARG A 231 44.26 12.33 -0.96
C ARG A 231 43.43 13.08 -1.99
N PHE A 232 44.02 13.37 -3.14
CA PHE A 232 43.42 14.15 -4.23
C PHE A 232 43.20 13.31 -5.50
N GLU A 233 43.26 11.99 -5.38
CA GLU A 233 42.99 11.02 -6.45
C GLU A 233 43.84 11.32 -7.70
N PHE A 234 43.25 11.19 -8.90
CA PHE A 234 43.94 11.45 -10.16
C PHE A 234 44.41 12.89 -10.33
N ARG A 235 43.76 13.87 -9.67
CA ARG A 235 44.18 15.28 -9.72
C ARG A 235 45.49 15.46 -8.96
N GLY A 236 45.59 14.87 -7.77
CA GLY A 236 46.81 14.87 -6.97
C GLY A 236 47.94 14.16 -7.67
N ALA A 237 47.69 12.96 -8.20
CA ALA A 237 48.67 12.20 -8.96
C ALA A 237 49.17 13.00 -10.18
N ALA A 238 48.25 13.59 -10.97
CA ALA A 238 48.60 14.34 -12.18
C ALA A 238 49.46 15.58 -11.89
N VAL A 239 49.09 16.36 -10.86
CA VAL A 239 49.84 17.56 -10.46
C VAL A 239 51.21 17.16 -9.90
N ALA A 240 51.27 16.18 -9.00
CA ALA A 240 52.52 15.72 -8.41
C ALA A 240 53.49 15.16 -9.46
N LEU A 241 52.99 14.37 -10.42
CA LEU A 241 53.80 13.85 -11.52
C LEU A 241 54.30 14.93 -12.47
N THR A 242 53.46 15.93 -12.76
CA THR A 242 53.86 17.07 -13.60
C THR A 242 54.94 17.91 -12.91
N LEU A 243 54.77 18.19 -11.61
CA LEU A 243 55.79 18.86 -10.80
C LEU A 243 57.07 18.04 -10.72
N LEU A 244 56.98 16.73 -10.51
CA LEU A 244 58.13 15.84 -10.50
C LEU A 244 58.92 15.93 -11.80
N ALA A 245 58.23 15.89 -12.94
CA ALA A 245 58.85 16.01 -14.25
C ALA A 245 59.53 17.36 -14.48
N LEU A 246 58.86 18.47 -14.10
CA LEU A 246 59.40 19.82 -14.23
C LEU A 246 60.63 20.05 -13.34
N ILE A 247 60.59 19.58 -12.08
CA ILE A 247 61.72 19.68 -11.14
C ILE A 247 62.90 18.85 -11.66
N THR A 248 62.62 17.63 -12.13
CA THR A 248 63.66 16.76 -12.70
C THR A 248 64.27 17.39 -13.95
N MET A 249 63.47 18.03 -14.81
CA MET A 249 63.97 18.82 -15.95
C MET A 249 64.86 19.98 -15.47
N ALA A 250 64.40 20.81 -14.54
CA ALA A 250 65.14 21.97 -14.06
C ALA A 250 66.50 21.58 -13.45
N LEU A 251 66.54 20.51 -12.64
CA LEU A 251 67.78 19.99 -12.06
C LEU A 251 68.69 19.37 -13.12
N THR A 252 68.13 18.73 -14.15
CA THR A 252 68.89 18.15 -15.26
C THR A 252 69.53 19.24 -16.13
N ILE A 253 68.80 20.33 -16.42
CA ILE A 253 69.33 21.52 -17.11
C ILE A 253 70.46 22.16 -16.30
N SER A 254 70.29 22.25 -14.98
CA SER A 254 71.27 22.88 -14.09
C SER A 254 72.52 22.03 -13.86
N GLY A 255 72.51 20.75 -14.26
CA GLY A 255 73.59 19.79 -14.02
C GLY A 255 73.61 19.19 -12.61
N ASP A 256 72.76 19.67 -11.71
CA ASP A 256 72.68 19.26 -10.28
C ASP A 256 71.83 18.01 -10.03
N SER A 257 71.28 17.42 -11.09
CA SER A 257 70.46 16.20 -11.03
C SER A 257 71.32 14.96 -10.80
N GLN A 258 70.92 14.10 -9.87
CA GLN A 258 71.54 12.77 -9.68
C GLN A 258 71.44 11.85 -10.92
N PHE A 259 70.67 12.25 -11.92
CA PHE A 259 70.55 11.55 -13.21
C PHE A 259 71.50 12.11 -14.28
N VAL A 260 72.37 13.05 -13.92
CA VAL A 260 73.44 13.58 -14.77
C VAL A 260 74.78 13.06 -14.23
N GLY A 261 75.71 12.69 -15.11
CA GLY A 261 76.98 12.10 -14.68
C GLY A 261 78.03 12.04 -15.80
N ALA A 262 79.21 11.50 -15.48
CA ALA A 262 80.34 11.39 -16.41
C ALA A 262 79.95 10.64 -17.71
N PRO A 263 80.58 10.96 -18.86
CA PRO A 263 80.23 10.41 -20.17
C PRO A 263 80.10 8.89 -20.25
N GLU A 264 80.90 8.17 -19.48
CA GLU A 264 80.96 6.70 -19.46
C GLU A 264 79.69 6.04 -18.89
N PHE A 265 78.93 6.73 -18.03
CA PHE A 265 77.74 6.20 -17.35
C PHE A 265 76.41 6.81 -17.84
N GLN A 266 76.45 7.65 -18.88
CA GLN A 266 75.30 8.40 -19.38
C GLN A 266 74.08 7.53 -19.68
N ARG A 267 74.28 6.39 -20.35
CA ARG A 267 73.20 5.47 -20.70
C ARG A 267 72.53 4.84 -19.49
N GLN A 268 73.31 4.48 -18.47
CA GLN A 268 72.77 3.92 -17.23
C GLN A 268 71.95 4.96 -16.46
N ARG A 269 72.42 6.21 -16.43
CA ARG A 269 71.72 7.33 -15.79
C ARG A 269 70.41 7.69 -16.51
N GLN A 270 70.39 7.65 -17.85
CA GLN A 270 69.18 7.82 -18.66
C GLN A 270 68.14 6.74 -18.35
N VAL A 271 68.54 5.47 -18.35
CA VAL A 271 67.64 4.36 -18.00
C VAL A 271 67.12 4.51 -16.56
N MET A 272 67.99 4.94 -15.62
CA MET A 272 67.59 5.19 -14.24
C MET A 272 66.54 6.30 -14.14
N LEU A 273 66.70 7.41 -14.88
CA LEU A 273 65.72 8.50 -14.95
C LEU A 273 64.38 8.03 -15.53
N GLN A 274 64.42 7.30 -16.65
CA GLN A 274 63.24 6.77 -17.31
C GLN A 274 62.47 5.81 -16.39
N LEU A 275 63.15 4.84 -15.78
CA LEU A 275 62.55 3.89 -14.84
C LEU A 275 62.01 4.58 -13.59
N PHE A 276 62.73 5.56 -13.05
CA PHE A 276 62.27 6.35 -11.92
C PHE A 276 60.94 7.04 -12.22
N LEU A 277 60.85 7.77 -13.34
CA LEU A 277 59.62 8.46 -13.73
C LEU A 277 58.49 7.48 -14.07
N ALA A 278 58.78 6.39 -14.76
CA ALA A 278 57.79 5.36 -15.11
C ALA A 278 57.21 4.68 -13.87
N ILE A 279 58.05 4.25 -12.93
CA ILE A 279 57.63 3.62 -11.67
C ILE A 279 56.85 4.61 -10.81
N SER A 280 57.27 5.88 -10.75
CA SER A 280 56.54 6.96 -10.06
C SER A 280 55.14 7.13 -10.63
N ALA A 281 55.03 7.27 -11.96
CA ALA A 281 53.77 7.45 -12.65
C ALA A 281 52.85 6.25 -12.46
N PHE A 282 53.35 5.04 -12.67
CA PHE A 282 52.60 3.81 -12.48
C PHE A 282 52.05 3.68 -11.04
N SER A 283 52.89 3.89 -10.03
CA SER A 283 52.52 3.74 -8.63
C SER A 283 51.48 4.80 -8.20
N ALA A 284 51.65 6.05 -8.61
CA ALA A 284 50.70 7.12 -8.31
C ALA A 284 49.34 6.89 -8.96
N LEU A 285 49.30 6.42 -10.21
CA LEU A 285 48.05 6.15 -10.92
C LEU A 285 47.27 4.99 -10.30
N ILE A 286 47.94 3.92 -9.85
CA ILE A 286 47.28 2.81 -9.15
C ILE A 286 46.68 3.28 -7.83
N VAL A 287 47.44 4.01 -7.01
CA VAL A 287 46.95 4.51 -5.72
C VAL A 287 45.77 5.46 -5.91
N ALA A 288 45.83 6.34 -6.92
CA ALA A 288 44.71 7.19 -7.30
C ALA A 288 43.45 6.37 -7.68
N ALA A 289 43.61 5.30 -8.45
CA ALA A 289 42.52 4.42 -8.88
C ALA A 289 41.86 3.70 -7.69
N ILE A 290 42.67 3.11 -6.80
CA ILE A 290 42.18 2.40 -5.62
C ILE A 290 41.45 3.37 -4.68
N SER A 291 42.01 4.56 -4.44
CA SER A 291 41.38 5.58 -3.59
C SER A 291 40.04 6.04 -4.16
N ARG A 292 39.97 6.32 -5.47
CA ARG A 292 38.74 6.71 -6.17
C ARG A 292 37.67 5.62 -6.08
N GLN A 293 38.03 4.38 -6.38
CA GLN A 293 37.11 3.24 -6.33
C GLN A 293 36.55 3.01 -4.92
N ARG A 294 37.38 3.18 -3.89
CA ARG A 294 36.94 3.11 -2.49
C ARG A 294 35.98 4.25 -2.12
N GLN A 295 36.25 5.48 -2.55
CA GLN A 295 35.34 6.61 -2.29
C GLN A 295 33.99 6.41 -2.98
N LEU A 296 33.98 5.97 -4.24
CA LEU A 296 32.75 5.67 -4.98
C LEU A 296 31.93 4.60 -4.26
N ALA A 297 32.56 3.50 -3.82
CA ALA A 297 31.88 2.44 -3.07
C ALA A 297 31.26 2.96 -1.75
N LEU A 298 31.95 3.84 -1.03
CA LEU A 298 31.43 4.45 0.20
C LEU A 298 30.24 5.39 -0.06
N VAL A 299 30.27 6.17 -1.15
CA VAL A 299 29.14 7.04 -1.54
C VAL A 299 27.95 6.19 -1.96
N THR A 300 28.14 5.19 -2.80
CA THR A 300 27.08 4.26 -3.22
C THR A 300 26.46 3.54 -2.02
N SER A 301 27.26 3.13 -1.03
CA SER A 301 26.74 2.55 0.21
C SER A 301 25.85 3.52 0.99
N ARG A 302 26.24 4.79 1.09
CA ARG A 302 25.45 5.83 1.77
C ARG A 302 24.18 6.19 1.02
N ASP A 303 24.23 6.24 -0.30
CA ASP A 303 23.06 6.51 -1.12
C ASP A 303 22.06 5.34 -1.03
N ARG A 304 22.55 4.09 -1.00
CA ARG A 304 21.73 2.91 -0.79
C ARG A 304 21.11 2.86 0.62
N GLU A 305 21.83 3.30 1.64
CA GLU A 305 21.31 3.44 3.01
C GLU A 305 20.21 4.52 3.10
N ARG A 306 20.34 5.62 2.37
CA ARG A 306 19.30 6.65 2.24
C ARG A 306 18.08 6.15 1.47
N GLU A 307 18.29 5.44 0.37
CA GLU A 307 17.22 4.84 -0.42
C GLU A 307 16.41 3.84 0.41
N LEU A 308 17.08 2.96 1.17
CA LEU A 308 16.42 2.06 2.11
C LEU A 308 15.65 2.80 3.21
N SER A 309 16.19 3.90 3.73
CA SER A 309 15.49 4.74 4.71
C SER A 309 14.22 5.37 4.11
N GLN A 310 14.29 5.83 2.86
CA GLN A 310 13.12 6.37 2.15
C GLN A 310 12.06 5.30 1.88
N LEU A 311 12.45 4.07 1.53
CA LEU A 311 11.51 2.96 1.36
C LEU A 311 10.76 2.65 2.66
N VAL A 312 11.45 2.69 3.81
CA VAL A 312 10.81 2.48 5.13
C VAL A 312 9.85 3.62 5.50
N ASP A 313 10.14 4.86 5.08
CA ASP A 313 9.23 6.00 5.26
C ASP A 313 7.96 5.91 4.39
N MET A 314 8.01 5.18 3.27
CA MET A 314 6.86 4.96 2.38
C MET A 314 5.89 3.89 2.91
N VAL A 315 6.31 3.06 3.88
CA VAL A 315 5.43 2.05 4.49
C VAL A 315 4.26 2.76 5.19
N PRO A 316 2.99 2.36 4.96
CA PRO A 316 1.81 2.99 5.55
C PRO A 316 1.61 2.58 7.03
N SER A 317 2.68 2.56 7.82
CA SER A 317 2.68 2.12 9.21
C SER A 317 3.75 2.86 10.00
N GLN A 318 3.55 2.98 11.30
CA GLN A 318 4.55 3.57 12.19
C GLN A 318 5.58 2.50 12.52
N VAL A 319 6.81 2.68 12.05
CA VAL A 319 7.88 1.69 12.17
C VAL A 319 8.92 2.20 13.15
N TRP A 320 9.38 1.31 14.01
CA TRP A 320 10.39 1.60 15.00
C TRP A 320 11.39 0.44 15.11
N ARG A 321 12.59 0.75 15.57
CA ARG A 321 13.66 -0.23 15.80
C ARG A 321 14.27 -0.02 17.16
N LEU A 322 14.49 -1.12 17.88
CA LEU A 322 15.17 -1.11 19.18
C LEU A 322 16.49 -1.88 19.11
N ALA A 323 17.43 -1.49 19.94
CA ALA A 323 18.64 -2.24 20.25
C ALA A 323 18.29 -3.55 20.99
N PRO A 324 19.24 -4.50 21.13
CA PRO A 324 19.01 -5.76 21.86
C PRO A 324 18.49 -5.58 23.29
N ASP A 325 18.89 -4.49 23.94
CA ASP A 325 18.51 -4.11 25.32
C ASP A 325 17.15 -3.41 25.39
N GLY A 326 16.48 -3.18 24.25
CA GLY A 326 15.18 -2.53 24.16
C GLY A 326 15.24 -1.01 24.01
N GLU A 327 16.41 -0.39 23.88
CA GLU A 327 16.50 1.06 23.68
C GLU A 327 16.15 1.47 22.24
N PRO A 328 15.32 2.50 22.02
CA PRO A 328 14.97 2.96 20.69
C PRO A 328 16.17 3.54 19.95
N ILE A 329 16.34 3.11 18.70
CA ILE A 329 17.45 3.51 17.82
C ILE A 329 16.99 4.12 16.49
N PHE A 330 15.72 3.93 16.12
CA PHE A 330 15.17 4.51 14.90
C PHE A 330 13.63 4.57 14.97
N PHE A 331 13.07 5.69 14.50
CA PHE A 331 11.66 5.86 14.16
C PHE A 331 11.55 6.31 12.71
N ASN A 332 10.62 5.73 11.95
CA ASN A 332 10.32 6.24 10.60
C ASN A 332 9.57 7.57 10.68
N LYS A 333 9.53 8.30 9.57
CA LYS A 333 8.91 9.63 9.51
C LYS A 333 7.46 9.64 10.01
N ARG A 334 6.66 8.61 9.68
CA ARG A 334 5.27 8.50 10.17
C ARG A 334 5.18 8.37 11.69
N MET A 335 6.08 7.64 12.33
CA MET A 335 6.13 7.50 13.78
C MET A 335 6.51 8.84 14.44
N VAL A 336 7.49 9.56 13.87
CA VAL A 336 7.88 10.89 14.34
C VAL A 336 6.74 11.89 14.15
N ASP A 337 6.08 11.93 12.99
CA ASP A 337 4.94 12.82 12.70
C ASP A 337 3.73 12.50 13.60
N PHE A 338 3.54 11.23 13.95
CA PHE A 338 2.46 10.81 14.86
C PHE A 338 2.74 11.24 16.30
N LEU A 339 3.94 10.97 16.82
CA LEU A 339 4.32 11.27 18.21
C LEU A 339 4.70 12.74 18.44
N GLY A 340 5.16 13.44 17.40
CA GLY A 340 5.81 14.74 17.53
C GLY A 340 7.17 14.68 18.25
N LEU A 341 7.78 13.49 18.33
CA LEU A 341 9.01 13.21 19.07
C LEU A 341 9.87 12.23 18.26
N ASP A 342 11.15 12.57 18.09
CA ASP A 342 12.15 11.65 17.54
C ASP A 342 12.94 10.94 18.66
N VAL A 343 13.65 9.86 18.34
CA VAL A 343 14.54 9.15 19.25
C VAL A 343 15.55 10.09 19.90
N ALA A 344 16.04 11.10 19.18
CA ALA A 344 16.97 12.10 19.71
C ALA A 344 16.37 12.94 20.86
N ASP A 345 15.06 13.18 20.84
CA ASP A 345 14.36 14.03 21.82
C ASP A 345 14.08 13.31 23.15
N THR A 346 14.28 11.99 23.19
CA THR A 346 14.01 11.14 24.36
C THR A 346 15.17 11.08 25.37
N ILE A 347 16.23 11.87 25.16
CA ILE A 347 17.41 11.88 26.02
C ILE A 347 17.12 12.73 27.27
N LYS A 348 16.79 12.07 28.39
CA LYS A 348 16.67 12.71 29.72
C LYS A 348 17.80 12.26 30.66
N PRO A 349 18.43 13.18 31.42
CA PRO A 349 19.49 12.79 32.37
C PRO A 349 18.97 11.81 33.44
N GLY A 350 19.62 10.66 33.58
CA GLY A 350 19.28 9.65 34.59
C GLY A 350 18.13 8.71 34.23
N MET A 351 17.61 8.76 32.99
CA MET A 351 16.52 7.90 32.51
C MET A 351 16.88 7.27 31.15
N SER A 352 16.42 6.04 30.95
CA SER A 352 16.54 5.31 29.68
C SER A 352 15.66 5.96 28.60
N ARG A 353 16.06 5.91 27.31
CA ARG A 353 15.29 6.55 26.22
C ARG A 353 13.93 5.89 26.05
N MET A 354 13.89 4.56 26.20
CA MET A 354 12.64 3.80 26.21
C MET A 354 11.72 4.26 27.36
N THR A 355 12.25 4.45 28.56
CA THR A 355 11.45 4.90 29.73
C THR A 355 10.87 6.30 29.51
N ALA A 356 11.67 7.22 28.95
CA ALA A 356 11.22 8.56 28.61
C ALA A 356 10.12 8.54 27.51
N MET A 357 10.22 7.62 26.55
CA MET A 357 9.21 7.44 25.50
C MET A 357 7.89 6.89 26.07
N ILE A 358 7.94 5.92 26.98
CA ILE A 358 6.75 5.38 27.66
C ILE A 358 6.03 6.48 28.47
N GLU A 359 6.79 7.32 29.18
CA GLU A 359 6.21 8.45 29.93
C GLU A 359 5.59 9.53 29.04
N ALA A 360 6.16 9.79 27.86
CA ALA A 360 5.69 10.84 26.96
C ALA A 360 4.52 10.37 26.07
N GLY A 361 4.62 9.13 25.55
CA GLY A 361 3.75 8.61 24.50
C GLY A 361 2.67 7.65 24.98
N VAL A 362 2.89 6.81 25.99
CA VAL A 362 1.91 5.77 26.39
C VAL A 362 0.93 6.33 27.42
N HIS A 363 -0.36 6.01 27.27
CA HIS A 363 -1.42 6.41 28.21
C HIS A 363 -1.11 5.93 29.63
N PRO A 364 -1.31 6.76 30.68
CA PRO A 364 -0.95 6.43 32.07
C PRO A 364 -1.40 5.04 32.54
N ASP A 365 -2.65 4.66 32.29
CA ASP A 365 -3.19 3.35 32.69
C ASP A 365 -2.49 2.16 32.00
N ASP A 366 -1.95 2.37 30.80
CA ASP A 366 -1.39 1.30 29.96
C ASP A 366 0.13 1.15 30.16
N ARG A 367 0.80 2.11 30.81
CA ARG A 367 2.27 2.15 30.98
C ARG A 367 2.84 0.94 31.71
N ALA A 368 2.16 0.49 32.76
CA ALA A 368 2.59 -0.64 33.56
C ALA A 368 2.55 -1.93 32.71
N ALA A 369 1.41 -2.21 32.09
CA ALA A 369 1.22 -3.37 31.22
C ALA A 369 2.18 -3.37 30.02
N PHE A 370 2.41 -2.22 29.39
CA PHE A 370 3.38 -2.08 28.30
C PHE A 370 4.80 -2.37 28.76
N SER A 371 5.23 -1.80 29.89
CA SER A 371 6.58 -1.98 30.41
C SER A 371 6.86 -3.44 30.80
N ASP A 372 5.88 -4.13 31.40
CA ASP A 372 6.01 -5.52 31.81
C ASP A 372 6.06 -6.46 30.60
N THR A 373 5.20 -6.22 29.60
CA THR A 373 5.18 -6.98 28.35
C THR A 373 6.48 -6.81 27.58
N LEU A 374 6.97 -5.58 27.43
CA LEU A 374 8.23 -5.30 26.75
C LEU A 374 9.40 -6.00 27.47
N ARG A 375 9.46 -5.92 28.80
CA ARG A 375 10.53 -6.57 29.59
C ARG A 375 10.50 -8.09 29.44
N HIS A 376 9.31 -8.68 29.38
CA HIS A 376 9.15 -10.11 29.12
C HIS A 376 9.67 -10.49 27.73
N CYS A 377 9.25 -9.81 26.66
CA CYS A 377 9.69 -10.09 25.30
C CYS A 377 11.20 -9.92 25.13
N LEU A 378 11.80 -8.88 25.73
CA LEU A 378 13.26 -8.68 25.70
C LEU A 378 14.03 -9.82 26.39
N ALA A 379 13.46 -10.41 27.44
CA ALA A 379 14.09 -11.52 28.17
C ALA A 379 13.92 -12.88 27.48
N THR A 380 12.77 -13.13 26.85
CA THR A 380 12.45 -14.43 26.22
C THR A 380 12.82 -14.48 24.73
N GLY A 381 12.85 -13.33 24.06
CA GLY A 381 12.97 -13.23 22.61
C GLY A 381 11.69 -13.66 21.86
N GLU A 382 10.54 -13.64 22.54
CA GLU A 382 9.22 -13.85 21.93
C GLU A 382 8.69 -12.59 21.26
N VAL A 383 7.78 -12.77 20.30
CA VAL A 383 7.14 -11.66 19.56
C VAL A 383 6.34 -10.78 20.52
N LEU A 384 6.58 -9.47 20.49
CA LEU A 384 5.74 -8.52 21.20
C LEU A 384 4.47 -8.28 20.37
N ALA A 385 3.29 -8.49 20.95
CA ALA A 385 2.02 -8.18 20.32
C ALA A 385 1.05 -7.66 21.37
N MET A 386 0.66 -6.39 21.27
CA MET A 386 -0.27 -5.79 22.25
C MET A 386 -1.01 -4.57 21.71
N ARG A 387 -2.15 -4.28 22.35
CA ARG A 387 -2.96 -3.08 22.10
C ARG A 387 -2.83 -2.12 23.28
N TYR A 388 -2.58 -0.84 23.01
CA TYR A 388 -2.45 0.19 24.03
C TYR A 388 -2.72 1.56 23.44
N ARG A 389 -2.98 2.55 24.30
CA ARG A 389 -3.23 3.92 23.86
C ARG A 389 -1.93 4.69 23.74
N LEU A 390 -1.69 5.26 22.57
CA LEU A 390 -0.53 6.09 22.26
C LEU A 390 -0.98 7.52 22.01
N ARG A 391 -0.23 8.48 22.54
CA ARG A 391 -0.49 9.91 22.42
C ARG A 391 0.02 10.42 21.09
N ARG A 392 -0.87 11.06 20.34
CA ARG A 392 -0.54 11.77 19.11
C ARG A 392 0.00 13.17 19.43
N GLN A 393 0.68 13.81 18.47
CA GLN A 393 1.28 15.14 18.61
C GLN A 393 0.30 16.24 19.05
N ASP A 394 -0.98 16.10 18.74
CA ASP A 394 -2.07 17.02 19.15
C ASP A 394 -2.52 16.81 20.61
N GLY A 395 -1.96 15.80 21.28
CA GLY A 395 -2.23 15.44 22.66
C GLY A 395 -3.36 14.43 22.83
N VAL A 396 -4.06 14.02 21.76
CA VAL A 396 -5.14 13.03 21.80
C VAL A 396 -4.54 11.62 21.88
N TYR A 397 -5.13 10.77 22.73
CA TYR A 397 -4.77 9.36 22.80
C TYR A 397 -5.58 8.55 21.81
N ARG A 398 -4.92 7.66 21.07
CA ARG A 398 -5.55 6.73 20.14
C ARG A 398 -5.17 5.28 20.46
N TRP A 399 -6.10 4.37 20.23
CA TRP A 399 -5.81 2.95 20.34
C TRP A 399 -4.87 2.49 19.23
N MET A 400 -3.77 1.88 19.64
CA MET A 400 -2.76 1.34 18.74
C MET A 400 -2.61 -0.15 18.92
N SER A 401 -2.36 -0.86 17.82
CA SER A 401 -1.96 -2.27 17.80
C SER A 401 -0.50 -2.35 17.36
N SER A 402 0.39 -2.80 18.26
CA SER A 402 1.81 -2.96 17.95
C SER A 402 2.22 -4.42 17.89
N ARG A 403 3.10 -4.73 16.94
CA ARG A 403 3.78 -6.02 16.81
C ARG A 403 5.29 -5.82 16.61
N ALA A 404 6.13 -6.57 17.30
CA ALA A 404 7.58 -6.51 17.11
C ALA A 404 8.27 -7.88 17.18
N GLU A 405 9.24 -8.07 16.30
CA GLU A 405 9.96 -9.34 16.11
C GLU A 405 11.49 -9.14 16.27
N PRO A 406 12.22 -10.09 16.89
CA PRO A 406 13.66 -10.00 17.07
C PRO A 406 14.41 -10.55 15.85
N MET A 407 15.36 -9.77 15.34
CA MET A 407 16.35 -10.24 14.37
C MET A 407 17.51 -10.92 15.09
N ARG A 408 17.88 -12.12 14.63
CA ARG A 408 18.93 -12.95 15.25
C ARG A 408 20.14 -13.10 14.32
N ASP A 409 21.33 -13.22 14.90
CA ASP A 409 22.54 -13.58 14.17
C ASP A 409 22.63 -15.10 13.90
N GLN A 410 23.72 -15.53 13.25
CA GLN A 410 23.98 -16.94 12.93
C GLN A 410 24.13 -17.83 14.18
N ASP A 411 24.44 -17.23 15.33
CA ASP A 411 24.57 -17.90 16.63
C ASP A 411 23.26 -17.88 17.45
N GLY A 412 22.17 -17.34 16.88
CA GLY A 412 20.84 -17.26 17.50
C GLY A 412 20.65 -16.12 18.51
N ARG A 413 21.63 -15.22 18.65
CA ARG A 413 21.57 -14.06 19.57
C ARG A 413 20.76 -12.93 18.94
N ILE A 414 20.00 -12.20 19.75
CA ILE A 414 19.20 -11.07 19.28
C ILE A 414 20.12 -9.88 18.97
N VAL A 415 20.08 -9.41 17.73
CA VAL A 415 20.87 -8.30 17.22
C VAL A 415 20.08 -6.99 17.28
N GLN A 416 18.79 -7.02 16.93
CA GLN A 416 17.87 -5.87 16.96
C GLN A 416 16.42 -6.32 17.04
N TRP A 417 15.53 -5.42 17.44
CA TRP A 417 14.08 -5.61 17.37
C TRP A 417 13.46 -4.69 16.33
N TYR A 418 12.55 -5.22 15.51
CA TYR A 418 11.79 -4.46 14.52
C TYR A 418 10.33 -4.47 14.91
N GLY A 419 9.74 -3.29 15.06
CA GLY A 419 8.35 -3.13 15.44
C GLY A 419 7.57 -2.25 14.49
N LEU A 420 6.30 -2.59 14.35
CA LEU A 420 5.30 -1.83 13.61
C LEU A 420 4.10 -1.55 14.51
N CYS A 421 3.47 -0.41 14.29
CA CYS A 421 2.33 0.08 15.06
C CYS A 421 1.26 0.62 14.10
N HIS A 422 0.02 0.20 14.31
CA HIS A 422 -1.15 0.59 13.52
C HIS A 422 -2.22 1.22 14.41
N ASP A 423 -2.87 2.27 13.90
CA ASP A 423 -4.01 2.91 14.54
C ASP A 423 -5.25 2.01 14.36
N ILE A 424 -5.94 1.70 15.46
CA ILE A 424 -7.15 0.86 15.52
C ILE A 424 -8.31 1.59 16.21
N ASP A 425 -8.21 2.91 16.40
CA ASP A 425 -9.18 3.72 17.14
C ASP A 425 -10.60 3.63 16.54
N ASP A 426 -10.71 3.74 15.21
CA ASP A 426 -11.98 3.64 14.49
C ASP A 426 -12.63 2.25 14.64
N GLN A 427 -11.81 1.18 14.65
CA GLN A 427 -12.28 -0.19 14.86
C GLN A 427 -12.83 -0.37 16.27
N MET A 428 -12.12 0.13 17.28
CA MET A 428 -12.56 0.04 18.68
C MET A 428 -13.88 0.80 18.91
N HIS A 429 -14.04 1.98 18.30
CA HIS A 429 -15.28 2.75 18.38
C HIS A 429 -16.47 2.07 17.67
N ALA A 430 -16.25 1.39 16.55
CA ALA A 430 -17.29 0.64 15.86
C ALA A 430 -17.79 -0.57 16.67
N GLU A 431 -16.87 -1.34 17.28
CA GLU A 431 -17.23 -2.47 18.14
C GLU A 431 -18.02 -2.02 19.39
N GLU A 432 -17.68 -0.87 19.96
CA GLU A 432 -18.36 -0.32 21.13
C GLU A 432 -19.72 0.30 20.80
N ALA A 433 -19.85 0.94 19.62
CA ALA A 433 -21.12 1.43 19.10
C ALA A 433 -22.11 0.28 18.82
N LEU A 434 -21.63 -0.84 18.28
CA LEU A 434 -22.45 -2.03 18.05
C LEU A 434 -23.00 -2.59 19.37
N ARG A 435 -22.14 -2.78 20.38
CA ARG A 435 -22.57 -3.23 21.72
C ARG A 435 -23.57 -2.28 22.39
N ARG A 436 -23.40 -0.97 22.20
CA ARG A 436 -24.34 0.03 22.75
C ARG A 436 -25.70 -0.02 22.05
N SER A 437 -25.72 -0.20 20.73
CA SER A 437 -26.94 -0.37 19.93
C SER A 437 -27.73 -1.62 20.34
N GLU A 438 -27.03 -2.76 20.50
CA GLU A 438 -27.64 -4.03 20.94
C GLU A 438 -28.29 -3.90 22.33
N ARG A 439 -27.62 -3.26 23.29
CA ARG A 439 -28.18 -3.03 24.63
C ARG A 439 -29.39 -2.09 24.59
N GLN A 440 -29.35 -1.04 23.78
CA GLN A 440 -30.45 -0.07 23.65
C GLN A 440 -31.71 -0.69 23.03
N LEU A 441 -31.55 -1.56 22.03
CA LEU A 441 -32.67 -2.31 21.42
C LEU A 441 -33.35 -3.23 22.43
N GLN A 442 -32.58 -3.94 23.24
CA GLN A 442 -33.10 -4.82 24.30
C GLN A 442 -33.88 -4.04 25.37
N GLU A 443 -33.34 -2.90 25.84
CA GLU A 443 -34.00 -2.02 26.80
C GLU A 443 -35.31 -1.42 26.24
N THR A 444 -35.35 -1.11 24.95
CA THR A 444 -36.55 -0.58 24.28
C THR A 444 -37.67 -1.62 24.22
N ILE A 445 -37.34 -2.88 23.87
CA ILE A 445 -38.31 -4.00 23.82
C ILE A 445 -38.92 -4.28 25.19
N ASP A 446 -38.13 -4.16 26.26
CA ASP A 446 -38.61 -4.39 27.63
C ASP A 446 -39.47 -3.24 28.19
N ALA A 447 -39.41 -2.03 27.60
CA ALA A 447 -40.14 -0.85 28.07
C ALA A 447 -41.58 -0.71 27.50
N VAL A 448 -41.92 -1.37 26.39
CA VAL A 448 -43.25 -1.28 25.76
C VAL A 448 -44.27 -2.11 26.57
N PRO A 449 -45.52 -1.62 26.82
CA PRO A 449 -46.49 -2.32 27.65
C PRO A 449 -47.17 -3.52 26.94
N VAL A 450 -46.45 -4.24 26.10
CA VAL A 450 -46.94 -5.41 25.36
C VAL A 450 -46.12 -6.64 25.72
N ARG A 451 -46.76 -7.81 25.62
CA ARG A 451 -46.10 -9.09 25.86
C ARG A 451 -45.70 -9.69 24.51
N ILE A 452 -44.40 -9.89 24.28
CA ILE A 452 -43.83 -10.32 22.99
C ILE A 452 -43.16 -11.68 23.14
N TRP A 453 -43.38 -12.56 22.16
CA TRP A 453 -42.69 -13.84 22.03
C TRP A 453 -42.25 -14.09 20.59
N SER A 454 -41.20 -14.91 20.40
CA SER A 454 -40.82 -15.46 19.10
C SER A 454 -40.65 -16.98 19.13
N ALA A 455 -40.85 -17.62 17.99
CA ALA A 455 -40.74 -19.08 17.83
C ALA A 455 -40.08 -19.47 16.50
N LYS A 456 -39.43 -20.63 16.49
CA LYS A 456 -38.86 -21.27 15.28
C LYS A 456 -39.95 -21.55 14.26
N PRO A 457 -39.61 -21.75 12.97
CA PRO A 457 -40.58 -22.14 11.93
C PRO A 457 -41.39 -23.40 12.28
N THR A 458 -40.79 -24.30 13.07
CA THR A 458 -41.40 -25.55 13.55
C THR A 458 -42.29 -25.39 14.79
N GLY A 459 -42.48 -24.16 15.31
CA GLY A 459 -43.34 -23.86 16.45
C GLY A 459 -42.69 -23.95 17.83
N GLY A 460 -41.38 -24.17 17.93
CA GLY A 460 -40.67 -24.17 19.23
C GLY A 460 -40.35 -22.74 19.70
N PRO A 461 -40.57 -22.37 20.98
CA PRO A 461 -40.31 -21.01 21.45
C PRO A 461 -38.80 -20.70 21.41
N VAL A 462 -38.46 -19.48 20.99
CA VAL A 462 -37.08 -18.98 20.88
C VAL A 462 -36.82 -17.88 21.91
N TYR A 463 -37.81 -17.01 22.11
CA TYR A 463 -37.64 -15.85 22.96
C TYR A 463 -38.99 -15.40 23.56
N PHE A 464 -38.95 -14.94 24.81
CA PHE A 464 -40.04 -14.26 25.50
C PHE A 464 -39.47 -12.98 26.11
N ASN A 465 -40.10 -11.81 25.88
CA ASN A 465 -39.63 -10.57 26.49
C ASN A 465 -39.83 -10.58 28.02
N LYS A 466 -39.12 -9.71 28.74
CA LYS A 466 -39.12 -9.71 30.21
C LYS A 466 -40.54 -9.68 30.81
N ARG A 467 -41.43 -8.90 30.22
CA ARG A 467 -42.84 -8.76 30.65
C ARG A 467 -43.67 -10.04 30.49
N TYR A 468 -43.39 -10.84 29.46
CA TYR A 468 -44.00 -12.16 29.28
C TYR A 468 -43.44 -13.15 30.31
N GLN A 469 -42.13 -13.13 30.56
CA GLN A 469 -41.49 -13.99 31.56
C GLN A 469 -41.98 -13.68 32.99
N ASP A 470 -42.11 -12.41 33.35
CA ASP A 470 -42.64 -11.98 34.65
C ASP A 470 -44.10 -12.46 34.83
N HIS A 471 -44.89 -12.44 33.75
CA HIS A 471 -46.25 -12.99 33.76
C HIS A 471 -46.24 -14.51 33.97
N PHE A 472 -45.40 -15.27 33.27
CA PHE A 472 -45.27 -16.72 33.49
C PHE A 472 -44.88 -17.06 34.93
N ARG A 473 -43.90 -16.35 35.51
CA ARG A 473 -43.50 -16.52 36.92
C ARG A 473 -44.62 -16.20 37.91
N SER A 474 -45.57 -15.34 37.55
CA SER A 474 -46.72 -14.99 38.40
C SER A 474 -47.85 -16.02 38.38
N VAL A 475 -47.92 -16.88 37.36
CA VAL A 475 -49.03 -17.83 37.15
C VAL A 475 -48.59 -19.29 37.31
N ILE A 476 -47.37 -19.65 36.89
CA ILE A 476 -46.82 -21.01 36.94
C ILE A 476 -45.83 -21.12 38.12
N ALA A 477 -46.13 -21.97 39.10
CA ALA A 477 -45.21 -22.29 40.19
C ALA A 477 -44.03 -23.14 39.67
N ASP A 478 -42.80 -22.85 40.10
CA ASP A 478 -41.54 -23.48 39.62
C ASP A 478 -41.29 -23.36 38.10
N PHE A 479 -41.57 -22.18 37.53
CA PHE A 479 -41.24 -21.89 36.11
C PHE A 479 -39.75 -22.12 35.76
N GLU A 480 -38.82 -21.95 36.71
CA GLU A 480 -37.38 -22.16 36.49
C GLU A 480 -36.99 -23.64 36.30
N ALA A 481 -37.86 -24.61 36.64
CA ALA A 481 -37.59 -26.03 36.46
C ALA A 481 -37.98 -26.57 35.06
N LEU A 482 -38.61 -25.74 34.22
CA LEU A 482 -38.99 -26.10 32.85
C LEU A 482 -37.81 -25.80 31.90
N GLU A 483 -36.93 -26.77 31.68
CA GLU A 483 -35.75 -26.58 30.81
C GLU A 483 -36.12 -26.21 29.35
N GLU A 484 -37.27 -26.65 28.83
CA GLU A 484 -37.87 -26.20 27.54
C GLU A 484 -39.40 -26.41 27.51
N PRO A 485 -40.25 -25.45 27.94
CA PRO A 485 -41.70 -25.63 27.93
C PRO A 485 -42.26 -25.60 26.50
N ARG A 486 -43.04 -26.62 26.11
CA ARG A 486 -43.75 -26.63 24.83
C ARG A 486 -44.91 -25.63 24.85
N ILE A 487 -45.17 -24.97 23.72
CA ILE A 487 -46.25 -23.98 23.59
C ILE A 487 -47.60 -24.59 24.00
N GLU A 488 -47.87 -25.84 23.65
CA GLU A 488 -49.13 -26.51 24.01
C GLU A 488 -49.33 -26.66 25.52
N GLN A 489 -48.25 -26.87 26.28
CA GLN A 489 -48.30 -26.98 27.74
C GLN A 489 -48.54 -25.61 28.38
N LEU A 490 -47.93 -24.55 27.83
CA LEU A 490 -48.15 -23.17 28.30
C LEU A 490 -49.59 -22.70 28.04
N LEU A 491 -50.18 -23.05 26.89
CA LEU A 491 -51.57 -22.69 26.56
C LEU A 491 -52.58 -23.32 27.54
N GLN A 492 -52.35 -24.55 27.99
CA GLN A 492 -53.26 -25.23 28.93
C GLN A 492 -53.26 -24.62 30.33
N GLU A 493 -52.11 -24.10 30.79
CA GLU A 493 -51.98 -23.52 32.12
C GLU A 493 -52.43 -22.05 32.19
N LEU A 494 -52.30 -21.32 31.06
CA LEU A 494 -52.42 -19.86 31.02
C LEU A 494 -53.69 -19.35 30.34
N ILE A 495 -54.40 -20.16 29.55
CA ILE A 495 -55.62 -19.76 28.85
C ILE A 495 -56.84 -20.41 29.50
N HIS A 496 -57.98 -19.74 29.46
CA HIS A 496 -59.24 -20.29 29.93
C HIS A 496 -59.55 -21.62 29.21
N PRO A 497 -60.01 -22.66 29.92
CA PRO A 497 -60.21 -24.00 29.33
C PRO A 497 -61.16 -24.03 28.12
N GLU A 498 -62.12 -23.10 28.07
CA GLU A 498 -63.04 -22.97 26.92
C GLU A 498 -62.37 -22.35 25.69
N ASP A 499 -61.36 -21.50 25.88
CA ASP A 499 -60.72 -20.74 24.80
C ASP A 499 -59.44 -21.44 24.30
N ALA A 500 -58.82 -22.27 25.14
CA ALA A 500 -57.56 -22.97 24.84
C ALA A 500 -57.61 -23.82 23.55
N PRO A 501 -58.68 -24.59 23.24
CA PRO A 501 -58.76 -25.35 21.99
C PRO A 501 -58.77 -24.46 20.73
N GLU A 502 -59.44 -23.31 20.80
CA GLU A 502 -59.53 -22.37 19.69
C GLU A 502 -58.19 -21.67 19.43
N VAL A 503 -57.51 -21.25 20.49
CA VAL A 503 -56.16 -20.66 20.41
C VAL A 503 -55.15 -21.66 19.86
N GLN A 504 -55.17 -22.91 20.34
CA GLN A 504 -54.28 -23.96 19.85
C GLN A 504 -54.51 -24.27 18.36
N ASN A 505 -55.78 -24.33 17.93
CA ASN A 505 -56.12 -24.52 16.52
C ASN A 505 -55.64 -23.35 15.65
N THR A 506 -55.75 -22.12 16.16
CA THR A 506 -55.35 -20.92 15.42
C THR A 506 -53.84 -20.85 15.26
N LEU A 507 -53.06 -21.13 16.30
CA LEU A 507 -51.61 -21.18 16.24
C LEU A 507 -51.10 -22.29 15.31
N ARG A 508 -51.70 -23.49 15.37
CA ARG A 508 -51.37 -24.59 14.45
C ARG A 508 -51.66 -24.21 13.00
N ASN A 509 -52.81 -23.59 12.73
CA ASN A 509 -53.15 -23.13 11.40
C ASN A 509 -52.17 -22.06 10.88
N CYS A 510 -51.72 -21.13 11.73
CA CYS A 510 -50.67 -20.18 11.38
C CYS A 510 -49.37 -20.89 10.97
N PHE A 511 -48.91 -21.85 11.77
CA PHE A 511 -47.67 -22.60 11.49
C PHE A 511 -47.76 -23.46 10.22
N GLU A 512 -48.92 -24.04 9.92
CA GLU A 512 -49.13 -24.89 8.73
C GLU A 512 -49.36 -24.08 7.44
N THR A 513 -50.05 -22.94 7.52
CA THR A 513 -50.40 -22.13 6.33
C THR A 513 -49.43 -20.99 6.04
N GLY A 514 -48.62 -20.58 7.03
CA GLY A 514 -47.77 -19.40 6.93
C GLY A 514 -48.55 -18.06 6.98
N GLY A 515 -49.83 -18.08 7.35
CA GLY A 515 -50.69 -16.89 7.44
C GLY A 515 -50.64 -16.19 8.79
N MET A 516 -50.81 -14.86 8.79
CA MET A 516 -51.00 -14.07 10.01
C MET A 516 -52.41 -14.27 10.58
N SER A 517 -52.57 -14.14 11.91
CA SER A 517 -53.88 -14.22 12.56
C SER A 517 -53.96 -13.37 13.83
N THR A 518 -55.18 -13.01 14.21
CA THR A 518 -55.50 -12.32 15.47
C THR A 518 -56.54 -13.14 16.22
N MET A 519 -56.37 -13.28 17.53
CA MET A 519 -57.26 -14.06 18.39
C MET A 519 -57.52 -13.32 19.69
N ARG A 520 -58.76 -13.42 20.21
CA ARG A 520 -59.12 -12.95 21.54
C ARG A 520 -59.40 -14.13 22.43
N PHE A 521 -58.78 -14.16 23.60
CA PHE A 521 -58.97 -15.23 24.56
C PHE A 521 -58.87 -14.69 25.97
N ARG A 522 -59.47 -15.42 26.89
CA ARG A 522 -59.34 -15.14 28.31
C ARG A 522 -58.07 -15.80 28.81
N TRP A 523 -57.12 -15.01 29.27
CA TRP A 523 -55.93 -15.52 29.94
C TRP A 523 -56.06 -15.47 31.45
N ARG A 524 -55.28 -16.30 32.12
CA ARG A 524 -55.28 -16.45 33.56
C ARG A 524 -54.31 -15.46 34.20
N GLU A 525 -54.80 -14.71 35.18
CA GLU A 525 -54.02 -13.74 35.95
C GLU A 525 -53.71 -14.28 37.37
N GLN A 526 -52.92 -13.52 38.13
CA GLN A 526 -52.60 -13.81 39.53
C GLN A 526 -53.89 -14.12 40.32
N HIS A 527 -53.86 -15.16 41.16
CA HIS A 527 -55.01 -15.67 41.93
C HIS A 527 -56.14 -16.34 41.14
N GLY A 528 -55.96 -16.60 39.82
CA GLY A 528 -56.88 -17.42 39.03
C GLY A 528 -58.08 -16.67 38.41
N ALA A 529 -58.05 -15.34 38.43
CA ALA A 529 -58.99 -14.53 37.65
C ALA A 529 -58.69 -14.64 36.15
N TYR A 530 -59.72 -14.48 35.31
CA TYR A 530 -59.58 -14.47 33.86
C TYR A 530 -59.87 -13.08 33.31
N ARG A 531 -58.98 -12.58 32.44
CA ARG A 531 -59.11 -11.29 31.74
C ARG A 531 -59.06 -11.48 30.24
N TRP A 532 -59.75 -10.62 29.50
CA TRP A 532 -59.70 -10.64 28.04
C TRP A 532 -58.38 -10.09 27.51
N ALA A 533 -57.71 -10.88 26.65
CA ALA A 533 -56.52 -10.48 25.92
C ALA A 533 -56.73 -10.67 24.41
N GLU A 534 -56.14 -9.79 23.61
CA GLU A 534 -56.03 -9.93 22.16
C GLU A 534 -54.58 -10.20 21.77
N CYS A 535 -54.33 -11.26 21.00
CA CYS A 535 -53.00 -11.64 20.53
C CYS A 535 -52.95 -11.64 19.00
N ARG A 536 -51.90 -11.05 18.43
CA ARG A 536 -51.61 -11.05 16.99
C ARG A 536 -50.32 -11.82 16.72
N VAL A 537 -50.33 -12.67 15.70
CA VAL A 537 -49.20 -13.56 15.34
C VAL A 537 -48.83 -13.37 13.86
N GLU A 538 -47.54 -13.13 13.58
CA GLU A 538 -47.01 -12.81 12.24
C GLU A 538 -45.70 -13.55 11.93
N PRO A 539 -45.46 -13.96 10.67
CA PRO A 539 -44.20 -14.60 10.25
C PRO A 539 -43.17 -13.59 9.73
N ARG A 540 -41.90 -13.78 10.09
CA ARG A 540 -40.74 -13.17 9.44
C ARG A 540 -40.20 -14.10 8.36
N ARG A 541 -40.06 -13.58 7.15
CA ARG A 541 -39.61 -14.33 5.97
C ARG A 541 -38.20 -13.93 5.52
N ASN A 542 -37.45 -14.83 4.89
CA ASN A 542 -36.18 -14.52 4.21
C ASN A 542 -36.43 -13.95 2.79
N GLU A 543 -35.36 -13.61 2.07
CA GLU A 543 -35.40 -13.09 0.70
C GLU A 543 -36.07 -14.07 -0.29
N ASP A 544 -36.04 -15.37 0.00
CA ASP A 544 -36.69 -16.43 -0.79
C ASP A 544 -38.18 -16.65 -0.43
N GLY A 545 -38.71 -15.90 0.55
CA GLY A 545 -40.12 -15.96 0.97
C GLY A 545 -40.47 -17.06 1.97
N GLU A 546 -39.50 -17.85 2.44
CA GLU A 546 -39.68 -18.88 3.46
C GLU A 546 -39.79 -18.27 4.85
N VAL A 547 -40.62 -18.84 5.73
CA VAL A 547 -40.75 -18.38 7.12
C VAL A 547 -39.53 -18.81 7.93
N VAL A 548 -38.79 -17.84 8.46
CA VAL A 548 -37.57 -18.05 9.26
C VAL A 548 -37.87 -17.98 10.75
N GLU A 549 -38.89 -17.22 11.15
CA GLU A 549 -39.28 -17.04 12.55
C GLU A 549 -40.71 -16.52 12.68
N TRP A 550 -41.40 -16.83 13.79
CA TRP A 550 -42.72 -16.30 14.12
C TRP A 550 -42.63 -15.31 15.27
N TYR A 551 -43.42 -14.24 15.23
CA TYR A 551 -43.55 -13.25 16.31
C TYR A 551 -45.01 -13.14 16.75
N GLY A 552 -45.24 -13.09 18.07
CA GLY A 552 -46.55 -12.85 18.64
C GLY A 552 -46.57 -11.73 19.68
N VAL A 553 -47.62 -10.92 19.66
CA VAL A 553 -47.81 -9.76 20.55
C VAL A 553 -49.20 -9.80 21.19
N SER A 554 -49.29 -9.68 22.52
CA SER A 554 -50.56 -9.73 23.27
C SER A 554 -50.86 -8.45 24.07
N LEU A 555 -52.12 -7.98 24.01
CA LEU A 555 -52.70 -6.75 24.62
C LEU A 555 -53.94 -7.08 25.50
N ASP A 556 -54.26 -6.29 26.53
CA ASP A 556 -55.42 -6.46 27.45
C ASP A 556 -56.63 -5.59 27.00
N VAL A 557 -57.85 -6.13 26.99
CA VAL A 557 -59.07 -5.47 26.46
C VAL A 557 -60.33 -5.58 27.36
N ASP A 558 -60.20 -5.85 28.66
CA ASP A 558 -61.35 -6.18 29.54
C ASP A 558 -62.36 -5.03 29.80
N GLU A 559 -61.91 -3.77 29.81
CA GLU A 559 -62.74 -2.61 30.16
C GLU A 559 -63.71 -2.18 29.05
N GLU A 560 -63.36 -2.43 27.78
CA GLU A 560 -64.14 -2.01 26.62
C GLU A 560 -65.46 -2.80 26.51
N VAL A 561 -65.45 -4.08 26.88
CA VAL A 561 -66.57 -5.01 26.66
C VAL A 561 -67.72 -4.81 27.65
N ARG A 562 -67.47 -4.36 28.89
CA ARG A 562 -68.51 -4.25 29.94
C ARG A 562 -69.38 -2.99 29.87
N ALA A 563 -68.91 -1.92 29.22
CA ALA A 563 -69.61 -0.63 29.21
C ALA A 563 -70.80 -0.58 28.24
N GLN A 564 -70.91 -1.52 27.30
CA GLN A 564 -71.77 -1.41 26.13
C GLN A 564 -73.17 -2.05 26.28
N GLU A 565 -73.38 -2.92 27.27
CA GLU A 565 -74.62 -3.71 27.40
C GLU A 565 -75.70 -3.07 28.30
N ALA A 566 -75.34 -2.24 29.29
CA ALA A 566 -76.29 -1.78 30.32
C ALA A 566 -77.23 -0.61 29.91
N LEU A 567 -76.98 0.08 28.79
CA LEU A 567 -77.69 1.31 28.42
C LEU A 567 -78.97 1.09 27.57
N ARG A 568 -79.25 -0.15 27.13
CA ARG A 568 -80.11 -0.37 25.96
C ARG A 568 -81.60 -0.64 26.19
N ASP A 569 -82.10 -0.93 27.40
CA ASP A 569 -83.42 -1.61 27.51
C ASP A 569 -84.60 -0.90 28.19
N ARG A 570 -84.47 0.19 28.96
CA ARG A 570 -85.63 0.76 29.68
C ARG A 570 -86.05 2.18 29.26
N GLU A 571 -85.23 2.90 28.50
CA GLU A 571 -85.61 4.14 27.80
C GLU A 571 -86.59 3.91 26.63
N ARG A 572 -86.81 2.65 26.29
CA ARG A 572 -87.07 2.25 24.92
C ARG A 572 -88.52 2.30 24.46
N GLU A 573 -89.45 2.92 25.18
CA GLU A 573 -90.82 2.99 24.64
C GLU A 573 -91.57 4.30 24.92
N LEU A 574 -91.99 4.60 26.16
CA LEU A 574 -92.79 5.81 26.43
C LEU A 574 -91.95 7.10 26.51
N SER A 575 -90.68 6.96 26.87
CA SER A 575 -89.68 8.01 26.66
C SER A 575 -89.48 8.28 25.16
N GLN A 576 -89.56 7.26 24.29
CA GLN A 576 -89.31 7.48 22.87
C GLN A 576 -90.30 8.50 22.29
N LEU A 577 -91.61 8.38 22.49
CA LEU A 577 -92.56 9.30 21.83
C LEU A 577 -92.50 10.77 22.30
N VAL A 578 -92.34 11.02 23.61
CA VAL A 578 -92.29 12.40 24.16
C VAL A 578 -90.88 13.02 24.09
N ASN A 579 -89.82 12.21 23.95
CA ASN A 579 -88.45 12.70 23.70
C ASN A 579 -88.11 12.87 22.22
N MET A 580 -88.89 12.26 21.32
CA MET A 580 -88.71 12.41 19.87
C MET A 580 -89.11 13.82 19.37
N VAL A 581 -89.90 14.59 20.15
CA VAL A 581 -90.25 15.98 19.80
C VAL A 581 -89.15 16.94 20.28
N PRO A 582 -88.61 17.84 19.42
CA PRO A 582 -87.44 18.66 19.74
C PRO A 582 -87.75 19.92 20.56
N VAL A 583 -88.55 19.77 21.61
CA VAL A 583 -88.97 20.86 22.48
C VAL A 583 -88.88 20.39 23.93
N HIS A 584 -88.40 21.27 24.82
CA HIS A 584 -88.45 21.04 26.25
C HIS A 584 -89.87 21.25 26.75
N ILE A 585 -90.45 20.27 27.42
CA ILE A 585 -91.85 20.32 27.86
C ILE A 585 -91.91 20.15 29.36
N ARG A 586 -92.61 21.08 30.02
CA ARG A 586 -92.90 21.04 31.45
C ARG A 586 -94.39 21.26 31.71
N ARG A 587 -94.94 20.47 32.62
CA ARG A 587 -96.33 20.54 33.07
C ARG A 587 -96.38 21.02 34.51
N LEU A 588 -97.20 22.02 34.80
CA LEU A 588 -97.32 22.63 36.12
C LEU A 588 -98.78 22.60 36.60
N THR A 589 -99.00 22.62 37.91
CA THR A 589 -100.34 22.69 38.53
C THR A 589 -101.00 24.06 38.31
N PRO A 590 -102.32 24.25 38.61
CA PRO A 590 -102.98 25.56 38.51
C PRO A 590 -102.27 26.70 39.24
N LYS A 591 -101.60 26.37 40.35
CA LYS A 591 -100.86 27.31 41.20
C LYS A 591 -99.41 27.50 40.74
N GLY A 592 -99.01 26.87 39.64
CA GLY A 592 -97.71 27.04 39.02
C GLY A 592 -96.64 26.02 39.41
N GLU A 593 -96.97 24.95 40.12
CA GLU A 593 -95.95 23.99 40.63
C GLU A 593 -95.61 22.90 39.61
N PRO A 594 -94.32 22.65 39.28
CA PRO A 594 -93.94 21.66 38.27
C PRO A 594 -94.23 20.22 38.71
N THR A 595 -94.84 19.45 37.81
CA THR A 595 -95.29 18.07 38.04
C THR A 595 -94.72 17.05 37.05
N PHE A 596 -94.19 17.49 35.91
CA PHE A 596 -93.60 16.61 34.89
C PHE A 596 -92.70 17.41 33.97
N PHE A 597 -91.49 16.92 33.71
CA PHE A 597 -90.57 17.37 32.66
C PHE A 597 -90.29 16.18 31.72
N ASN A 598 -90.23 16.38 30.40
CA ASN A 598 -89.81 15.30 29.49
C ASN A 598 -88.30 15.03 29.61
N LYS A 599 -87.82 13.87 29.13
CA LYS A 599 -86.38 13.52 29.24
C LYS A 599 -85.53 14.57 28.55
N ARG A 600 -85.97 15.11 27.41
CA ARG A 600 -85.23 16.19 26.73
C ARG A 600 -84.99 17.41 27.63
N LEU A 601 -85.94 17.77 28.51
CA LEU A 601 -85.77 18.89 29.45
C LEU A 601 -85.00 18.50 30.72
N LEU A 602 -85.14 17.26 31.19
CA LEU A 602 -84.36 16.72 32.32
C LEU A 602 -82.88 16.52 31.95
N ASP A 603 -82.62 15.90 30.79
CA ASP A 603 -81.32 15.78 30.13
C ASP A 603 -80.76 17.18 29.82
N PHE A 604 -81.62 18.13 29.44
CA PHE A 604 -81.16 19.51 29.26
C PHE A 604 -80.67 20.07 30.58
N PHE A 605 -81.34 19.91 31.73
CA PHE A 605 -80.92 20.51 33.01
C PHE A 605 -79.95 19.68 33.86
N GLY A 606 -79.70 18.41 33.49
CA GLY A 606 -78.90 17.46 34.29
C GLY A 606 -79.59 17.06 35.58
N LEU A 607 -80.89 17.26 35.62
CA LEU A 607 -81.72 16.89 36.75
C LEU A 607 -82.22 15.48 36.50
N ASN A 608 -81.95 14.62 37.46
CA ASN A 608 -82.43 13.24 37.39
C ASN A 608 -83.92 13.14 37.75
N ASP A 609 -84.42 14.07 38.58
CA ASP A 609 -85.81 14.11 39.02
C ASP A 609 -86.21 15.52 39.56
N LEU A 610 -87.51 15.82 39.51
CA LEU A 610 -88.14 17.08 39.91
C LEU A 610 -88.04 17.38 41.42
N ALA A 611 -87.85 16.37 42.26
CA ALA A 611 -87.79 16.50 43.72
C ALA A 611 -86.55 17.29 44.21
N GLN A 612 -85.49 17.43 43.40
CA GLN A 612 -84.30 18.22 43.76
C GLN A 612 -84.57 19.73 43.81
N LEU A 613 -85.75 20.14 43.36
CA LEU A 613 -86.21 21.52 43.38
C LEU A 613 -87.08 21.78 44.61
N ASP A 614 -87.26 20.81 45.51
CA ASP A 614 -87.91 21.02 46.81
C ASP A 614 -86.93 21.64 47.81
N LYS A 615 -87.20 22.88 48.23
CA LYS A 615 -86.46 23.58 49.29
C LYS A 615 -87.43 23.94 50.43
N PRO A 616 -87.08 23.68 51.71
CA PRO A 616 -87.90 24.14 52.81
C PRO A 616 -87.99 25.68 52.76
N ASP A 617 -89.22 26.19 52.90
CA ASP A 617 -89.61 27.61 52.83
C ASP A 617 -89.81 28.22 51.43
N MET A 618 -89.74 27.46 50.33
CA MET A 618 -90.07 27.98 48.98
C MET A 618 -90.83 26.97 48.11
N SER A 619 -91.55 27.48 47.11
CA SER A 619 -92.27 26.65 46.13
C SER A 619 -91.31 26.04 45.09
N ARG A 620 -91.62 24.86 44.53
CA ARG A 620 -90.72 24.16 43.59
C ARG A 620 -90.46 24.97 42.35
N LEU A 621 -91.45 25.71 41.88
CA LEU A 621 -91.27 26.62 40.76
C LEU A 621 -90.22 27.71 41.06
N ALA A 622 -90.32 28.34 42.24
CA ALA A 622 -89.40 29.39 42.62
C ALA A 622 -87.98 28.84 42.77
N ALA A 623 -87.84 27.67 43.41
CA ALA A 623 -86.57 26.97 43.51
C ALA A 623 -86.03 26.52 42.13
N ALA A 624 -86.90 26.05 41.22
CA ALA A 624 -86.54 25.69 39.85
C ALA A 624 -85.94 26.87 39.09
N ILE A 625 -86.63 28.03 39.09
CA ILE A 625 -86.14 29.22 38.40
C ILE A 625 -84.84 29.73 39.03
N THR A 626 -84.77 29.81 40.37
CA THR A 626 -83.59 30.37 41.05
C THR A 626 -82.35 29.47 40.95
N THR A 627 -82.54 28.17 40.70
CA THR A 627 -81.45 27.18 40.66
C THR A 627 -81.04 26.82 39.22
N LEU A 628 -82.00 26.77 38.29
CA LEU A 628 -81.79 26.24 36.94
C LEU A 628 -81.75 27.32 35.85
N VAL A 629 -82.09 28.55 36.17
CA VAL A 629 -81.91 29.69 35.27
C VAL A 629 -80.72 30.49 35.75
N HIS A 630 -80.00 31.12 34.82
CA HIS A 630 -78.85 31.96 35.17
C HIS A 630 -79.23 32.97 36.26
N PRO A 631 -78.45 33.16 37.33
CA PRO A 631 -78.84 33.99 38.48
C PRO A 631 -79.29 35.40 38.08
N GLU A 632 -78.67 35.98 37.04
CA GLU A 632 -79.04 37.29 36.47
C GLU A 632 -80.41 37.30 35.78
N ASP A 633 -80.83 36.18 35.20
CA ASP A 633 -82.10 36.05 34.49
C ASP A 633 -83.23 35.52 35.40
N ALA A 634 -82.87 34.85 36.50
CA ALA A 634 -83.80 34.16 37.39
C ALA A 634 -84.82 35.10 38.06
N ALA A 635 -84.38 36.27 38.56
CA ALA A 635 -85.27 37.22 39.25
C ALA A 635 -86.37 37.75 38.30
N ARG A 636 -85.98 38.13 37.09
CA ARG A 636 -86.87 38.65 36.05
C ARG A 636 -87.85 37.60 35.54
N LEU A 637 -87.38 36.36 35.34
CA LEU A 637 -88.24 35.25 34.94
C LEU A 637 -89.27 34.93 36.03
N LEU A 638 -88.85 34.91 37.31
CA LEU A 638 -89.72 34.60 38.42
C LEU A 638 -90.87 35.62 38.57
N GLU A 639 -90.59 36.91 38.40
CA GLU A 639 -91.60 37.97 38.43
C GLU A 639 -92.62 37.82 37.29
N THR A 640 -92.11 37.59 36.07
CA THR A 640 -92.92 37.38 34.87
C THR A 640 -93.86 36.19 35.03
N VAL A 641 -93.33 35.07 35.52
CA VAL A 641 -94.10 33.83 35.72
C VAL A 641 -95.13 34.00 36.85
N ARG A 642 -94.80 34.70 37.94
CA ARG A 642 -95.75 34.97 39.04
C ARG A 642 -96.91 35.85 38.60
N HIS A 643 -96.65 36.90 37.81
CA HIS A 643 -97.70 37.73 37.23
C HIS A 643 -98.63 36.90 36.33
N SER A 644 -98.04 36.10 35.43
CA SER A 644 -98.76 35.19 34.53
C SER A 644 -99.68 34.21 35.28
N PHE A 645 -99.23 33.65 36.40
CA PHE A 645 -100.06 32.75 37.22
C PHE A 645 -101.16 33.46 38.02
N ALA A 646 -100.95 34.71 38.41
CA ALA A 646 -101.95 35.50 39.14
C ALA A 646 -103.06 36.04 38.24
N THR A 647 -102.73 36.49 37.03
CA THR A 647 -103.71 37.02 36.05
C THR A 647 -104.30 35.92 35.17
N GLY A 648 -103.56 34.81 35.00
CA GLY A 648 -103.91 33.72 34.10
C GLY A 648 -103.66 34.02 32.62
N GLU A 649 -102.85 35.04 32.30
CA GLU A 649 -102.38 35.35 30.95
C GLU A 649 -101.09 34.59 30.63
N PRO A 650 -100.86 34.14 29.38
CA PRO A 650 -99.63 33.43 29.01
C PRO A 650 -98.38 34.33 29.00
N TYR A 651 -97.18 33.73 29.09
CA TYR A 651 -95.89 34.45 29.02
C TYR A 651 -94.95 33.91 27.93
N SER A 652 -94.02 34.75 27.44
CA SER A 652 -92.93 34.39 26.53
C SER A 652 -91.66 35.17 26.86
N MET A 653 -90.50 34.52 26.97
CA MET A 653 -89.23 35.17 27.33
C MET A 653 -88.02 34.32 26.90
N LYS A 654 -86.95 34.99 26.42
CA LYS A 654 -85.63 34.36 26.21
C LYS A 654 -84.75 34.51 27.43
N TYR A 655 -84.12 33.43 27.87
CA TYR A 655 -83.29 33.39 29.05
C TYR A 655 -82.31 32.23 28.98
N ARG A 656 -81.29 32.29 29.83
CA ARG A 656 -80.28 31.24 29.91
C ARG A 656 -80.72 30.17 30.89
N MET A 657 -80.99 28.98 30.36
CA MET A 657 -81.26 27.79 31.17
C MET A 657 -79.95 27.04 31.35
N ARG A 658 -79.70 26.59 32.58
CA ARG A 658 -78.53 25.82 32.92
C ARG A 658 -78.64 24.45 32.27
N HIS A 659 -77.74 24.14 31.36
CA HIS A 659 -77.62 22.82 30.83
C HIS A 659 -77.05 21.85 31.89
N ALA A 660 -77.16 20.53 31.68
CA ALA A 660 -76.76 19.48 32.62
C ALA A 660 -75.31 19.51 33.03
N ASP A 661 -74.45 19.91 32.10
CA ASP A 661 -73.02 20.15 32.28
C ASP A 661 -72.73 21.38 33.17
N GLY A 662 -73.78 22.03 33.66
CA GLY A 662 -73.70 23.23 34.46
C GLY A 662 -73.44 24.50 33.66
N ALA A 663 -73.17 24.40 32.35
CA ALA A 663 -73.04 25.53 31.45
C ALA A 663 -74.43 26.11 31.18
N TYR A 664 -74.52 27.38 30.85
CA TYR A 664 -75.82 28.00 30.57
C TYR A 664 -76.03 28.10 29.06
N ARG A 665 -77.16 27.59 28.57
CA ARG A 665 -77.56 27.62 27.15
C ARG A 665 -78.77 28.53 26.94
N TRP A 666 -78.83 29.18 25.78
CA TRP A 666 -79.90 30.10 25.46
C TRP A 666 -81.17 29.37 25.03
N VAL A 667 -82.28 29.76 25.63
CA VAL A 667 -83.59 29.19 25.30
C VAL A 667 -84.64 30.27 25.12
N ASP A 668 -85.67 29.97 24.34
CA ASP A 668 -86.90 30.76 24.25
C ASP A 668 -88.05 29.99 24.92
N GLY A 669 -88.57 30.51 26.03
CA GLY A 669 -89.56 29.83 26.87
C GLY A 669 -90.94 30.49 26.83
N ARG A 670 -92.00 29.66 26.79
CA ARG A 670 -93.41 30.08 26.79
C ARG A 670 -94.25 29.27 27.77
N GLY A 671 -95.27 29.87 28.37
CA GLY A 671 -96.20 29.17 29.27
C GLY A 671 -97.66 29.55 29.04
N GLU A 672 -98.54 28.55 28.94
CA GLU A 672 -99.97 28.72 28.67
C GLU A 672 -100.84 27.95 29.69
N PRO A 673 -101.96 28.53 30.17
CA PRO A 673 -102.87 27.85 31.07
C PRO A 673 -103.91 27.02 30.30
N VAL A 674 -104.13 25.80 30.76
CA VAL A 674 -105.27 24.98 30.35
C VAL A 674 -106.37 25.15 31.38
N ARG A 675 -107.53 25.61 30.94
CA ARG A 675 -108.70 25.92 31.78
C ARG A 675 -109.78 24.86 31.64
N ASP A 676 -110.60 24.69 32.68
CA ASP A 676 -111.85 23.94 32.61
C ASP A 676 -113.00 24.78 32.04
N GLN A 677 -114.16 24.16 31.89
CA GLN A 677 -115.36 24.74 31.27
C GLN A 677 -115.98 25.90 32.07
N SER A 678 -115.61 26.09 33.34
CA SER A 678 -116.04 27.20 34.18
C SER A 678 -115.09 28.41 34.13
N GLY A 679 -113.99 28.28 33.36
CA GLY A 679 -112.96 29.30 33.21
C GLY A 679 -111.82 29.20 34.25
N ALA A 680 -111.89 28.25 35.18
CA ALA A 680 -110.86 28.02 36.19
C ALA A 680 -109.67 27.26 35.58
N ILE A 681 -108.44 27.60 36.00
CA ILE A 681 -107.23 26.96 35.45
C ILE A 681 -107.06 25.56 36.06
N MET A 682 -106.92 24.53 35.22
CA MET A 682 -106.66 23.14 35.65
C MET A 682 -105.18 22.77 35.72
N GLN A 683 -104.35 23.28 34.80
CA GLN A 683 -102.91 23.05 34.78
C GLN A 683 -102.26 24.00 33.77
N TRP A 684 -100.95 24.19 33.87
CA TRP A 684 -100.16 24.95 32.92
C TRP A 684 -99.24 24.02 32.14
N TYR A 685 -99.09 24.28 30.85
CA TYR A 685 -98.02 23.70 30.05
C TYR A 685 -97.07 24.82 29.67
N ALA A 686 -95.79 24.62 29.97
CA ALA A 686 -94.75 25.50 29.50
C ALA A 686 -93.76 24.71 28.65
N ILE A 687 -93.29 25.35 27.60
CA ILE A 687 -92.31 24.81 26.70
C ILE A 687 -91.11 25.75 26.60
N SER A 688 -89.97 25.19 26.24
CA SER A 688 -88.81 25.99 25.87
C SER A 688 -88.06 25.33 24.72
N ILE A 689 -87.58 26.14 23.78
CA ILE A 689 -86.83 25.67 22.62
C ILE A 689 -85.39 26.14 22.78
N ASP A 690 -84.43 25.23 22.59
CA ASP A 690 -83.01 25.54 22.57
C ASP A 690 -82.67 26.35 21.32
N ILE A 691 -82.12 27.56 21.50
CA ILE A 691 -81.67 28.44 20.42
C ILE A 691 -80.14 28.58 20.43
N ASP A 692 -79.45 27.73 21.18
CA ASP A 692 -78.00 27.79 21.35
C ASP A 692 -77.27 27.44 20.04
N ASP A 693 -77.80 26.58 19.17
CA ASP A 693 -77.20 26.31 17.84
C ASP A 693 -77.20 27.54 16.91
N GLU A 694 -78.20 28.42 17.03
CA GLU A 694 -78.29 29.67 16.26
C GLU A 694 -77.32 30.72 16.81
N MET A 695 -77.14 30.76 18.13
CA MET A 695 -76.12 31.58 18.80
C MET A 695 -74.69 31.03 18.54
N ARG A 696 -74.52 29.70 18.54
CA ARG A 696 -73.27 29.00 18.20
C ARG A 696 -72.97 29.06 16.72
N ALA A 697 -73.91 29.27 15.81
CA ALA A 697 -73.61 29.50 14.39
C ALA A 697 -72.92 30.86 14.18
N GLN A 698 -73.31 31.89 14.95
CA GLN A 698 -72.59 33.16 15.02
C GLN A 698 -71.21 33.00 15.66
N GLU A 699 -71.09 32.14 16.66
CA GLU A 699 -69.81 31.78 17.30
C GLU A 699 -68.94 30.89 16.40
N ALA A 700 -69.54 30.02 15.58
CA ALA A 700 -68.89 29.16 14.59
C ALA A 700 -68.35 29.97 13.40
N LEU A 701 -68.95 31.11 13.08
CA LEU A 701 -68.37 32.07 12.15
C LEU A 701 -67.06 32.65 12.71
N ARG A 702 -67.05 33.01 14.00
CA ARG A 702 -65.84 33.46 14.72
C ARG A 702 -64.82 32.35 14.90
N ASP A 703 -65.24 31.11 15.18
CA ASP A 703 -64.35 29.96 15.29
C ASP A 703 -63.84 29.50 13.92
N ARG A 704 -64.59 29.70 12.82
CA ARG A 704 -64.11 29.49 11.46
C ARG A 704 -63.08 30.53 11.07
N GLU A 705 -63.26 31.80 11.44
CA GLU A 705 -62.23 32.84 11.33
C GLU A 705 -60.99 32.46 12.14
N ARG A 706 -61.16 31.96 13.37
CA ARG A 706 -60.06 31.48 14.23
C ARG A 706 -59.38 30.23 13.69
N GLN A 707 -60.13 29.31 13.09
CA GLN A 707 -59.64 28.06 12.48
C GLN A 707 -58.90 28.34 11.18
N LEU A 708 -59.40 29.24 10.33
CA LEU A 708 -58.69 29.71 9.13
C LEU A 708 -57.39 30.42 9.51
N GLN A 709 -57.42 31.26 10.56
CA GLN A 709 -56.21 31.89 11.09
C GLN A 709 -55.23 30.83 11.64
N GLN A 710 -55.69 29.83 12.40
CA GLN A 710 -54.85 28.72 12.88
C GLN A 710 -54.28 27.86 11.75
N LEU A 711 -55.04 27.60 10.69
CA LEU A 711 -54.55 26.88 9.51
C LEU A 711 -53.44 27.68 8.82
N ILE A 712 -53.65 28.97 8.57
CA ILE A 712 -52.65 29.86 7.98
C ILE A 712 -51.38 29.94 8.86
N ASP A 713 -51.54 29.94 10.18
CA ASP A 713 -50.44 29.99 11.15
C ASP A 713 -49.73 28.64 11.40
N THR A 714 -50.26 27.52 10.90
CA THR A 714 -49.67 26.17 11.06
C THR A 714 -49.07 25.61 9.79
N VAL A 715 -49.42 26.14 8.61
CA VAL A 715 -48.74 25.77 7.36
C VAL A 715 -47.27 26.20 7.45
N PRO A 716 -46.30 25.33 7.13
CA PRO A 716 -44.86 25.63 7.18
C PRO A 716 -44.40 26.50 6.00
N VAL A 717 -45.22 27.49 5.62
CA VAL A 717 -44.99 28.43 4.54
C VAL A 717 -45.18 29.83 5.10
N GLN A 718 -44.29 30.75 4.74
CA GLN A 718 -44.34 32.14 5.16
C GLN A 718 -45.37 32.86 4.27
N ILE A 719 -46.50 33.26 4.83
CA ILE A 719 -47.59 33.89 4.08
C ILE A 719 -47.61 35.38 4.42
N TRP A 720 -47.69 36.21 3.39
CA TRP A 720 -47.75 37.65 3.51
C TRP A 720 -48.78 38.25 2.55
N SER A 721 -49.26 39.46 2.85
CA SER A 721 -50.05 40.24 1.90
C SER A 721 -49.63 41.70 1.92
N VAL A 722 -49.75 42.37 0.78
CA VAL A 722 -49.49 43.80 0.62
C VAL A 722 -50.65 44.54 -0.04
N THR A 723 -50.78 45.83 0.23
CA THR A 723 -51.73 46.71 -0.45
C THR A 723 -51.42 46.81 -1.95
N PRO A 724 -52.33 47.32 -2.80
CA PRO A 724 -52.03 47.57 -4.22
C PRO A 724 -50.86 48.53 -4.44
N GLY A 725 -50.57 49.41 -3.47
CA GLY A 725 -49.42 50.31 -3.47
C GLY A 725 -48.11 49.68 -2.99
N GLY A 726 -48.17 48.45 -2.44
CA GLY A 726 -47.00 47.72 -1.98
C GLY A 726 -46.69 47.87 -0.48
N ASP A 727 -47.66 48.23 0.36
CA ASP A 727 -47.45 48.33 1.81
C ASP A 727 -47.79 47.00 2.50
N PRO A 728 -46.96 46.49 3.43
CA PRO A 728 -47.26 45.31 4.23
C PRO A 728 -48.62 45.41 4.92
N ALA A 729 -49.52 44.47 4.63
CA ALA A 729 -50.88 44.45 5.16
C ALA A 729 -51.13 43.26 6.10
N TYR A 730 -50.39 42.16 5.93
CA TYR A 730 -50.49 40.97 6.80
C TYR A 730 -49.25 40.10 6.65
N ILE A 731 -48.83 39.44 7.74
CA ILE A 731 -47.88 38.34 7.75
C ILE A 731 -48.39 37.26 8.72
N ASN A 732 -48.26 35.98 8.37
CA ASN A 732 -48.66 34.88 9.25
C ASN A 732 -47.62 34.59 10.35
N LYS A 733 -48.01 33.78 11.34
CA LYS A 733 -47.13 33.39 12.45
C LYS A 733 -45.84 32.71 11.98
N THR A 734 -45.93 31.81 11.00
CA THR A 734 -44.75 31.14 10.42
C THR A 734 -43.73 32.13 9.88
N MET A 735 -44.17 33.20 9.21
CA MET A 735 -43.27 34.26 8.76
C MET A 735 -42.66 35.02 9.93
N MET A 736 -43.46 35.44 10.92
CA MET A 736 -42.98 36.14 12.12
C MET A 736 -41.92 35.34 12.88
N ASP A 737 -42.17 34.04 13.11
CA ASP A 737 -41.24 33.14 13.79
C ASP A 737 -39.97 32.91 12.94
N TYR A 738 -40.09 32.88 11.61
CA TYR A 738 -38.96 32.68 10.70
C TYR A 738 -38.03 33.89 10.64
N ILE A 739 -38.55 35.12 10.48
CA ILE A 739 -37.73 36.35 10.34
C ILE A 739 -37.45 37.05 11.69
N GLY A 740 -38.22 36.75 12.73
CA GLY A 740 -38.10 37.36 14.07
C GLY A 740 -38.64 38.79 14.16
N LEU A 741 -39.51 39.21 13.23
CA LEU A 741 -40.09 40.56 13.15
C LEU A 741 -41.62 40.48 13.07
N LYS A 742 -42.30 41.47 13.65
CA LYS A 742 -43.74 41.67 13.57
C LYS A 742 -44.10 42.63 12.44
N LEU A 743 -45.38 42.67 12.08
CA LEU A 743 -45.88 43.59 11.04
C LEU A 743 -45.57 45.05 11.39
N ASP A 744 -45.66 45.43 12.66
CA ASP A 744 -45.40 46.79 13.15
C ASP A 744 -43.91 47.20 13.08
N ASP A 745 -42.99 46.23 12.96
CA ASP A 745 -41.55 46.51 12.82
C ASP A 745 -41.20 46.94 11.38
N PHE A 746 -42.15 46.82 10.44
CA PHE A 746 -42.04 47.38 9.10
C PHE A 746 -42.64 48.79 9.11
N ASP A 747 -41.80 49.80 9.41
CA ASP A 747 -42.21 51.21 9.50
C ASP A 747 -43.16 51.64 8.37
N ALA A 748 -44.28 52.27 8.75
CA ALA A 748 -45.33 52.75 7.84
C ALA A 748 -44.86 53.82 6.84
N ASP A 749 -43.69 54.43 7.06
CA ASP A 749 -43.15 55.52 6.23
C ASP A 749 -42.23 55.04 5.09
N GLY A 750 -41.91 53.74 4.99
CA GLY A 750 -40.91 53.20 4.03
C GLY A 750 -41.41 52.15 3.03
N GLY A 751 -42.64 51.63 3.18
CA GLY A 751 -43.25 50.63 2.29
C GLY A 751 -42.43 49.33 2.09
N LEU A 752 -42.76 48.58 1.03
CA LEU A 752 -42.02 47.38 0.56
C LEU A 752 -40.48 47.52 0.50
N PRO A 753 -39.90 48.66 0.06
CA PRO A 753 -38.45 48.83 0.02
C PRO A 753 -37.79 48.64 1.39
N SER A 754 -38.36 49.22 2.46
CA SER A 754 -37.83 49.09 3.82
C SER A 754 -37.83 47.65 4.33
N ALA A 755 -38.90 46.90 4.01
CA ALA A 755 -39.00 45.48 4.33
C ALA A 755 -37.89 44.67 3.63
N ILE A 756 -37.66 44.89 2.33
CA ILE A 756 -36.62 44.21 1.55
C ILE A 756 -35.22 44.51 2.11
N TRP A 757 -34.93 45.75 2.51
CA TRP A 757 -33.64 46.11 3.11
C TRP A 757 -33.37 45.38 4.44
N THR A 758 -34.44 45.04 5.17
CA THR A 758 -34.34 44.39 6.47
C THR A 758 -34.21 42.87 6.36
N ILE A 759 -35.03 42.23 5.53
CA ILE A 759 -35.16 40.76 5.50
C ILE A 759 -34.38 40.08 4.38
N VAL A 760 -33.94 40.80 3.34
CA VAL A 760 -33.32 40.18 2.15
C VAL A 760 -31.79 40.40 2.14
N HIS A 761 -31.06 39.38 1.66
CA HIS A 761 -29.60 39.44 1.50
C HIS A 761 -29.18 40.62 0.61
N PRO A 762 -28.13 41.40 0.96
CA PRO A 762 -27.73 42.62 0.24
C PRO A 762 -27.61 42.48 -1.28
N GLU A 763 -27.06 41.38 -1.76
CA GLU A 763 -26.88 41.10 -3.19
C GLU A 763 -28.19 40.88 -3.95
N ASP A 764 -29.24 40.40 -3.27
CA ASP A 764 -30.51 40.02 -3.91
C ASP A 764 -31.52 41.17 -3.92
N ARG A 765 -31.29 42.23 -3.12
CA ARG A 765 -32.22 43.35 -2.90
C ARG A 765 -32.60 44.08 -4.18
N ALA A 766 -31.61 44.42 -5.01
CA ALA A 766 -31.85 45.18 -6.24
C ALA A 766 -32.73 44.39 -7.23
N ARG A 767 -32.43 43.10 -7.41
CA ARG A 767 -33.18 42.21 -8.30
C ARG A 767 -34.60 41.97 -7.78
N LEU A 768 -34.75 41.76 -6.47
CA LEU A 768 -36.06 41.55 -5.85
C LEU A 768 -36.93 42.82 -5.96
N LEU A 769 -36.36 43.99 -5.68
CA LEU A 769 -37.06 45.27 -5.79
C LEU A 769 -37.54 45.52 -7.23
N GLN A 770 -36.71 45.21 -8.22
CA GLN A 770 -37.07 45.33 -9.64
C GLN A 770 -38.22 44.39 -10.02
N ALA A 771 -38.15 43.11 -9.62
CA ALA A 771 -39.18 42.12 -9.91
C ALA A 771 -40.51 42.46 -9.24
N LEU A 772 -40.49 42.86 -7.96
CA LEU A 772 -41.71 43.28 -7.25
C LEU A 772 -42.31 44.57 -7.82
N THR A 773 -41.49 45.57 -8.15
CA THR A 773 -41.98 46.82 -8.77
C THR A 773 -42.64 46.54 -10.12
N HIS A 774 -42.06 45.62 -10.90
CA HIS A 774 -42.64 45.18 -12.16
C HIS A 774 -44.01 44.52 -11.94
N SER A 775 -44.10 43.48 -11.10
CA SER A 775 -45.36 42.78 -10.80
C SER A 775 -46.45 43.72 -10.26
N LEU A 776 -46.11 44.64 -9.36
CA LEU A 776 -47.06 45.64 -8.84
C LEU A 776 -47.59 46.57 -9.92
N SER A 777 -46.76 46.95 -10.90
CA SER A 777 -47.14 47.86 -11.99
C SER A 777 -47.93 47.20 -13.12
N THR A 778 -47.64 45.93 -13.42
CA THR A 778 -48.26 45.18 -14.53
C THR A 778 -49.45 44.34 -14.06
N GLY A 779 -49.49 43.96 -12.79
CA GLY A 779 -50.46 43.01 -12.26
C GLY A 779 -50.15 41.55 -12.61
N GLU A 780 -48.94 41.24 -13.09
CA GLU A 780 -48.49 39.87 -13.33
C GLU A 780 -48.01 39.19 -12.04
N PRO A 781 -48.23 37.87 -11.88
CA PRO A 781 -47.73 37.13 -10.72
C PRO A 781 -46.22 37.31 -10.51
N PHE A 782 -45.80 37.43 -9.25
CA PHE A 782 -44.40 37.52 -8.86
C PHE A 782 -43.87 36.11 -8.58
N GLU A 783 -42.69 35.76 -9.10
CA GLU A 783 -41.97 34.55 -8.76
C GLU A 783 -40.45 34.81 -8.79
N LEU A 784 -39.77 34.58 -7.66
CA LEU A 784 -38.31 34.74 -7.59
C LEU A 784 -37.70 33.89 -6.47
N LYS A 785 -36.51 33.33 -6.73
CA LYS A 785 -35.66 32.71 -5.70
C LYS A 785 -34.66 33.71 -5.16
N PHE A 786 -34.63 33.98 -3.87
CA PHE A 786 -33.75 34.93 -3.22
C PHE A 786 -33.38 34.48 -1.80
N ARG A 787 -32.32 35.05 -1.21
CA ARG A 787 -31.92 34.72 0.15
C ARG A 787 -32.63 35.60 1.18
N ASN A 788 -33.36 34.98 2.09
CA ASN A 788 -34.12 35.63 3.15
C ASN A 788 -33.44 35.42 4.51
N ARG A 789 -33.51 36.42 5.38
CA ARG A 789 -32.88 36.45 6.70
C ARG A 789 -33.76 35.70 7.70
N ARG A 790 -33.16 34.79 8.45
CA ARG A 790 -33.78 34.07 9.56
C ARG A 790 -33.63 34.86 10.86
N TRP A 791 -34.39 34.50 11.89
CA TRP A 791 -34.37 35.11 13.23
C TRP A 791 -32.97 35.16 13.87
N ASP A 792 -32.09 34.21 13.56
CA ASP A 792 -30.70 34.13 14.04
C ASP A 792 -29.72 35.00 13.24
N GLY A 793 -30.20 35.71 12.23
CA GLY A 793 -29.41 36.56 11.33
C GLY A 793 -28.79 35.83 10.14
N SER A 794 -28.90 34.51 10.05
CA SER A 794 -28.43 33.74 8.90
C SER A 794 -29.31 33.95 7.66
N TYR A 795 -28.75 33.78 6.48
CA TYR A 795 -29.48 33.90 5.21
C TYR A 795 -29.69 32.52 4.58
N ARG A 796 -30.94 32.20 4.23
CA ARG A 796 -31.32 30.92 3.61
C ARG A 796 -32.04 31.16 2.29
N TRP A 797 -31.90 30.24 1.34
CA TRP A 797 -32.54 30.33 0.03
C TRP A 797 -34.04 30.15 0.16
N THR A 798 -34.79 31.02 -0.48
CA THR A 798 -36.24 31.07 -0.39
C THR A 798 -36.83 31.27 -1.78
N GLU A 799 -37.86 30.52 -2.11
CA GLU A 799 -38.68 30.73 -3.29
C GLU A 799 -39.92 31.52 -2.89
N GLY A 800 -40.03 32.76 -3.37
CA GLY A 800 -41.18 33.62 -3.15
C GLY A 800 -42.09 33.64 -4.37
N ARG A 801 -43.39 33.49 -4.15
CA ARG A 801 -44.44 33.65 -5.16
C ARG A 801 -45.53 34.58 -4.66
N ALA A 802 -46.10 35.43 -5.51
CA ALA A 802 -47.25 36.25 -5.14
C ALA A 802 -48.25 36.47 -6.28
N GLU A 803 -49.55 36.45 -5.94
CA GLU A 803 -50.68 36.62 -6.86
C GLU A 803 -51.58 37.81 -6.44
N PRO A 804 -52.14 38.55 -7.41
CA PRO A 804 -53.06 39.65 -7.14
C PRO A 804 -54.50 39.17 -6.98
N LEU A 805 -55.14 39.51 -5.86
CA LEU A 805 -56.59 39.44 -5.68
C LEU A 805 -57.25 40.62 -6.39
N ARG A 806 -58.21 40.33 -7.27
CA ARG A 806 -58.92 41.33 -8.09
C ARG A 806 -60.40 41.39 -7.71
N ASP A 807 -61.01 42.58 -7.88
CA ASP A 807 -62.47 42.73 -7.79
C ASP A 807 -63.15 42.31 -9.10
N GLU A 808 -64.49 42.34 -9.10
CA GLU A 808 -65.33 42.02 -10.27
C GLU A 808 -65.07 42.93 -11.49
N SER A 809 -64.41 44.09 -11.29
CA SER A 809 -64.02 45.02 -12.36
C SER A 809 -62.58 44.79 -12.88
N GLY A 810 -61.86 43.82 -12.32
CA GLY A 810 -60.48 43.48 -12.66
C GLY A 810 -59.41 44.31 -11.96
N ARG A 811 -59.81 45.23 -11.07
CA ARG A 811 -58.88 46.08 -10.30
C ARG A 811 -58.28 45.29 -9.14
N ILE A 812 -56.98 45.44 -8.93
CA ILE A 812 -56.26 44.75 -7.85
C ILE A 812 -56.65 45.36 -6.50
N ILE A 813 -57.14 44.52 -5.58
CA ILE A 813 -57.55 44.89 -4.22
C ILE A 813 -56.41 44.61 -3.24
N ARG A 814 -55.66 43.53 -3.44
CA ARG A 814 -54.59 43.07 -2.53
C ARG A 814 -53.67 42.08 -3.25
N TRP A 815 -52.43 41.97 -2.82
CA TRP A 815 -51.50 40.93 -3.26
C TRP A 815 -51.28 39.92 -2.14
N PHE A 816 -51.30 38.63 -2.45
CA PHE A 816 -51.00 37.54 -1.52
C PHE A 816 -49.74 36.82 -1.97
N GLY A 817 -48.77 36.69 -1.07
CA GLY A 817 -47.52 36.02 -1.33
C GLY A 817 -47.22 34.91 -0.34
N ALA A 818 -46.47 33.93 -0.82
CA ALA A 818 -46.01 32.78 -0.08
C ALA A 818 -44.51 32.60 -0.33
N ASN A 819 -43.74 32.40 0.74
CA ASN A 819 -42.32 32.09 0.65
C ASN A 819 -42.03 30.71 1.26
N VAL A 820 -41.31 29.88 0.51
CA VAL A 820 -40.90 28.52 0.90
C VAL A 820 -39.38 28.49 1.05
N ASP A 821 -38.88 27.99 2.18
CA ASP A 821 -37.44 27.74 2.38
C ASP A 821 -37.02 26.55 1.50
N ILE A 822 -36.08 26.78 0.59
CA ILE A 822 -35.54 25.80 -0.35
C ILE A 822 -34.04 25.59 -0.15
N HIS A 823 -33.48 26.05 0.98
CA HIS A 823 -32.04 26.04 1.21
C HIS A 823 -31.45 24.62 1.20
N ASP A 824 -32.11 23.65 1.84
CA ASP A 824 -31.61 22.27 1.88
C ASP A 824 -31.65 21.61 0.49
N PHE A 825 -32.63 21.98 -0.34
CA PHE A 825 -32.72 21.52 -1.73
C PHE A 825 -31.60 22.11 -2.60
N VAL A 826 -31.39 23.43 -2.54
CA VAL A 826 -30.35 24.12 -3.33
C VAL A 826 -28.96 23.64 -2.92
N THR A 827 -28.68 23.56 -1.61
CA THR A 827 -27.37 23.10 -1.10
C THR A 827 -27.10 21.63 -1.43
N SER A 828 -28.11 20.76 -1.39
CA SER A 828 -27.95 19.35 -1.81
C SER A 828 -27.68 19.23 -3.31
N GLN A 829 -28.31 20.05 -4.14
CA GLN A 829 -28.09 20.06 -5.58
C GLN A 829 -26.70 20.60 -5.94
N GLU A 830 -26.26 21.68 -5.30
CA GLU A 830 -24.91 22.23 -5.46
C GLU A 830 -23.85 21.24 -4.98
N ALA A 831 -24.06 20.59 -3.83
CA ALA A 831 -23.16 19.56 -3.31
C ALA A 831 -23.08 18.34 -4.24
N LEU A 832 -24.18 17.95 -4.89
CA LEU A 832 -24.17 16.87 -5.89
C LEU A 832 -23.37 17.27 -7.12
N GLN A 833 -23.58 18.47 -7.66
CA GLN A 833 -22.82 18.98 -8.82
C GLN A 833 -21.33 19.16 -8.50
N GLU A 834 -21.00 19.63 -7.30
CA GLU A 834 -19.62 19.77 -6.85
C GLU A 834 -18.97 18.40 -6.65
N ARG A 835 -19.70 17.41 -6.11
CA ARG A 835 -19.23 16.03 -6.00
C ARG A 835 -19.06 15.37 -7.37
N GLU A 836 -19.96 15.60 -8.33
CA GLU A 836 -19.81 15.14 -9.72
C GLU A 836 -18.59 15.76 -10.39
N ARG A 837 -18.40 17.08 -10.27
CA ARG A 837 -17.22 17.78 -10.80
C ARG A 837 -15.93 17.29 -10.15
N PHE A 838 -15.94 17.06 -8.84
CA PHE A 838 -14.82 16.50 -8.09
C PHE A 838 -14.49 15.08 -8.56
N LEU A 839 -15.48 14.21 -8.76
CA LEU A 839 -15.26 12.85 -9.29
C LEU A 839 -14.68 12.90 -10.72
N TRP A 840 -15.20 13.77 -11.59
CA TRP A 840 -14.63 13.98 -12.92
C TRP A 840 -13.18 14.47 -12.88
N GLN A 841 -12.88 15.44 -12.01
CA GLN A 841 -11.51 15.92 -11.83
C GLN A 841 -10.59 14.85 -11.24
N LEU A 842 -11.06 14.01 -10.32
CA LEU A 842 -10.29 12.88 -9.82
C LEU A 842 -9.91 11.93 -10.95
N VAL A 843 -10.88 11.50 -11.78
CA VAL A 843 -10.61 10.59 -12.90
C VAL A 843 -9.62 11.20 -13.90
N GLU A 844 -9.74 12.49 -14.22
CA GLU A 844 -8.83 13.18 -15.16
C GLU A 844 -7.45 13.51 -14.57
N THR A 845 -7.28 13.49 -13.24
CA THR A 845 -5.99 13.82 -12.58
C THR A 845 -5.24 12.60 -12.06
N LEU A 846 -5.88 11.43 -11.98
CA LEU A 846 -5.22 10.19 -11.61
C LEU A 846 -4.13 9.83 -12.63
N PRO A 847 -2.92 9.44 -12.20
CA PRO A 847 -1.84 9.02 -13.09
C PRO A 847 -2.07 7.60 -13.63
N ALA A 848 -3.30 7.30 -14.05
CA ALA A 848 -3.74 6.01 -14.55
C ALA A 848 -4.39 6.20 -15.92
N MET A 849 -4.05 5.35 -16.89
CA MET A 849 -4.69 5.38 -18.20
C MET A 849 -6.00 4.59 -18.13
N ILE A 850 -7.11 5.31 -17.99
CA ILE A 850 -8.45 4.74 -17.84
C ILE A 850 -9.21 4.81 -19.17
N ASP A 851 -9.91 3.73 -19.51
CA ASP A 851 -10.87 3.61 -20.62
C ASP A 851 -12.18 3.04 -20.06
N CYS A 852 -13.32 3.53 -20.54
CA CYS A 852 -14.64 2.98 -20.23
C CYS A 852 -15.26 2.50 -21.54
N ALA A 853 -15.86 1.31 -21.53
CA ALA A 853 -16.50 0.74 -22.69
C ALA A 853 -17.96 0.35 -22.41
N ALA A 854 -18.81 0.43 -23.42
CA ALA A 854 -20.19 -0.03 -23.39
C ALA A 854 -20.26 -1.56 -23.17
N PRO A 855 -21.43 -2.15 -22.85
CA PRO A 855 -21.54 -3.59 -22.55
C PRO A 855 -21.04 -4.52 -23.65
N ASP A 856 -21.07 -4.07 -24.91
CA ASP A 856 -20.54 -4.78 -26.09
C ASP A 856 -19.01 -4.68 -26.25
N GLY A 857 -18.34 -3.94 -25.36
CA GLY A 857 -16.90 -3.72 -25.37
C GLY A 857 -16.44 -2.50 -26.16
N GLU A 858 -17.35 -1.71 -26.72
CA GLU A 858 -16.98 -0.52 -27.49
C GLU A 858 -16.56 0.65 -26.57
N PRO A 859 -15.33 1.19 -26.70
CA PRO A 859 -14.88 2.32 -25.90
C PRO A 859 -15.76 3.57 -26.08
N VAL A 860 -16.21 4.12 -24.96
CA VAL A 860 -17.06 5.32 -24.86
C VAL A 860 -16.35 6.53 -24.24
N TYR A 861 -15.32 6.31 -23.42
CA TYR A 861 -14.59 7.39 -22.74
C TYR A 861 -13.14 7.02 -22.46
N ARG A 862 -12.22 7.98 -22.65
CA ARG A 862 -10.81 7.87 -22.25
C ARG A 862 -10.40 9.03 -21.36
N SER A 863 -9.67 8.71 -20.30
CA SER A 863 -8.94 9.70 -19.50
C SER A 863 -7.92 10.50 -20.31
N GLN A 864 -7.55 11.70 -19.82
CA GLN A 864 -6.49 12.52 -20.40
C GLN A 864 -5.17 11.74 -20.55
N GLN A 865 -4.79 10.96 -19.54
CA GLN A 865 -3.55 10.18 -19.51
C GLN A 865 -3.50 9.16 -20.67
N LEU A 866 -4.60 8.46 -20.95
CA LEU A 866 -4.67 7.49 -22.04
C LEU A 866 -4.64 8.17 -23.42
N ARG A 867 -5.30 9.33 -23.57
CA ARG A 867 -5.27 10.12 -24.81
C ARG A 867 -3.87 10.63 -25.12
N GLU A 868 -3.18 11.17 -24.13
CA GLU A 868 -1.79 11.63 -24.25
C GLU A 868 -0.83 10.48 -24.54
N PHE A 869 -1.03 9.32 -23.89
CA PHE A 869 -0.21 8.14 -24.14
C PHE A 869 -0.36 7.62 -25.56
N LEU A 870 -1.59 7.48 -26.08
CA LEU A 870 -1.84 6.94 -27.42
C LEU A 870 -1.60 7.95 -28.54
N GLY A 871 -1.77 9.25 -28.27
CA GLY A 871 -1.57 10.33 -29.24
C GLY A 871 -2.71 10.51 -30.25
N TYR A 872 -3.88 9.94 -29.99
CA TYR A 872 -5.07 10.12 -30.83
C TYR A 872 -6.38 9.99 -30.03
N GLU A 873 -7.41 10.68 -30.51
CA GLU A 873 -8.77 10.68 -29.95
C GLU A 873 -9.63 9.51 -30.48
N LEU A 874 -10.64 9.12 -29.70
CA LEU A 874 -11.55 8.01 -30.02
C LEU A 874 -12.29 8.21 -31.36
N GLU A 875 -12.71 9.45 -31.65
CA GLU A 875 -13.47 9.84 -32.84
C GLU A 875 -12.68 9.61 -34.14
N ARG A 876 -11.35 9.53 -34.07
CA ARG A 876 -10.51 9.24 -35.24
C ARG A 876 -10.69 7.80 -35.75
N LEU A 877 -11.20 6.90 -34.91
CA LEU A 877 -11.46 5.51 -35.28
C LEU A 877 -12.84 5.31 -35.93
N ASP A 878 -13.70 6.33 -35.91
CA ASP A 878 -15.02 6.29 -36.53
C ASP A 878 -14.93 6.24 -38.06
N GLY A 879 -15.82 5.47 -38.69
CA GLY A 879 -15.89 5.36 -40.15
C GLY A 879 -14.79 4.50 -40.80
N THR A 880 -13.93 3.84 -40.01
CA THR A 880 -12.86 2.94 -40.51
C THR A 880 -13.36 1.56 -40.95
N GLY A 881 -14.67 1.29 -40.82
CA GLY A 881 -15.30 -0.01 -41.14
C GLY A 881 -15.01 -1.11 -40.10
N LYS A 882 -14.24 -0.81 -39.05
CA LYS A 882 -13.98 -1.67 -37.89
C LYS A 882 -14.66 -1.06 -36.65
N SER A 883 -14.88 -1.89 -35.63
CA SER A 883 -15.31 -1.43 -34.32
C SER A 883 -14.18 -0.62 -33.64
N ARG A 884 -14.50 0.30 -32.73
CA ARG A 884 -13.51 1.16 -32.05
C ARG A 884 -12.57 0.33 -31.18
N LEU A 885 -13.08 -0.75 -30.58
CA LEU A 885 -12.26 -1.71 -29.85
C LEU A 885 -11.24 -2.38 -30.77
N ALA A 886 -11.71 -2.96 -31.88
CA ALA A 886 -10.83 -3.67 -32.82
C ALA A 886 -9.78 -2.73 -33.45
N GLY A 887 -10.18 -1.50 -33.79
CA GLY A 887 -9.27 -0.47 -34.30
C GLY A 887 -8.21 -0.05 -33.29
N THR A 888 -8.57 0.04 -32.01
CA THR A 888 -7.63 0.37 -30.92
C THR A 888 -6.61 -0.73 -30.71
N LEU A 889 -7.05 -2.00 -30.66
CA LEU A 889 -6.15 -3.12 -30.48
C LEU A 889 -5.18 -3.27 -31.65
N ASP A 890 -5.66 -3.14 -32.89
CA ASP A 890 -4.82 -3.24 -34.10
C ASP A 890 -3.77 -2.13 -34.20
N ALA A 891 -4.08 -0.91 -33.74
CA ALA A 891 -3.18 0.23 -33.81
C ALA A 891 -2.20 0.32 -32.63
N GLY A 892 -2.64 -0.12 -31.46
CA GLY A 892 -1.94 0.06 -30.19
C GLY A 892 -1.13 -1.15 -29.73
N VAL A 893 -1.61 -2.38 -29.92
CA VAL A 893 -0.95 -3.57 -29.34
C VAL A 893 0.19 -4.07 -30.22
N HIS A 894 1.30 -4.49 -29.60
CA HIS A 894 2.42 -5.08 -30.33
C HIS A 894 2.01 -6.33 -31.13
N PRO A 895 2.51 -6.53 -32.37
CA PRO A 895 2.11 -7.64 -33.23
C PRO A 895 2.17 -9.04 -32.59
N ASP A 896 3.23 -9.33 -31.82
CA ASP A 896 3.35 -10.63 -31.13
C ASP A 896 2.28 -10.85 -30.04
N ASP A 897 1.78 -9.77 -29.43
CA ASP A 897 0.85 -9.83 -28.30
C ASP A 897 -0.61 -9.74 -28.78
N LEU A 898 -0.83 -9.22 -29.99
CA LEU A 898 -2.14 -8.87 -30.56
C LEU A 898 -3.14 -10.04 -30.57
N ALA A 899 -2.70 -11.22 -31.03
CA ALA A 899 -3.56 -12.40 -31.10
C ALA A 899 -4.04 -12.83 -29.71
N GLY A 900 -3.13 -12.80 -28.73
CA GLY A 900 -3.45 -13.08 -27.34
C GLY A 900 -4.44 -12.07 -26.78
N VAL A 901 -4.15 -10.77 -26.91
CA VAL A 901 -4.98 -9.70 -26.35
C VAL A 901 -6.41 -9.75 -26.92
N LYS A 902 -6.56 -9.92 -28.24
CA LYS A 902 -7.89 -10.08 -28.87
C LYS A 902 -8.66 -11.28 -28.32
N GLY A 903 -8.00 -12.42 -28.17
CA GLY A 903 -8.62 -13.62 -27.60
C GLY A 903 -9.09 -13.42 -26.15
N GLY A 904 -8.28 -12.74 -25.34
CA GLY A 904 -8.61 -12.45 -23.94
C GLY A 904 -9.77 -11.47 -23.78
N TYR A 905 -9.80 -10.38 -24.57
CA TYR A 905 -10.94 -9.47 -24.59
C TYR A 905 -12.21 -10.15 -25.08
N ALA A 906 -12.14 -10.95 -26.14
CA ALA A 906 -13.31 -11.67 -26.66
C ALA A 906 -13.89 -12.66 -25.62
N HIS A 907 -13.02 -13.36 -24.89
CA HIS A 907 -13.44 -14.24 -23.80
C HIS A 907 -14.14 -13.45 -22.69
N SER A 908 -13.51 -12.37 -22.20
CA SER A 908 -14.05 -11.52 -21.13
C SER A 908 -15.41 -10.93 -21.49
N LEU A 909 -15.58 -10.43 -22.72
CA LEU A 909 -16.88 -9.93 -23.20
C LEU A 909 -17.95 -11.02 -23.28
N SER A 910 -17.58 -12.26 -23.63
CA SER A 910 -18.53 -13.38 -23.75
C SER A 910 -18.95 -13.98 -22.40
N THR A 911 -18.06 -14.01 -21.41
CA THR A 911 -18.30 -14.64 -20.09
C THR A 911 -18.71 -13.63 -19.02
N GLY A 912 -18.36 -12.35 -19.19
CA GLY A 912 -18.52 -11.34 -18.16
C GLY A 912 -17.49 -11.46 -17.02
N GLU A 913 -16.42 -12.23 -17.22
CA GLU A 913 -15.30 -12.33 -16.27
C GLU A 913 -14.30 -11.18 -16.44
N PRO A 914 -13.62 -10.72 -15.37
CA PRO A 914 -12.59 -9.70 -15.46
C PRO A 914 -11.40 -10.13 -16.32
N TYR A 915 -10.87 -9.21 -17.11
CA TYR A 915 -9.65 -9.38 -17.90
C TYR A 915 -8.45 -8.79 -17.16
N ALA A 916 -7.30 -9.47 -17.17
CA ALA A 916 -6.04 -8.93 -16.68
C ALA A 916 -4.87 -9.50 -17.49
N ARG A 917 -4.03 -8.65 -18.06
CA ARG A 917 -2.86 -9.08 -18.83
C ARG A 917 -1.79 -7.99 -18.98
N ARG A 918 -0.53 -8.40 -18.84
CA ARG A 918 0.63 -7.62 -19.30
C ARG A 918 0.88 -7.82 -20.79
N HIS A 919 0.99 -6.72 -21.53
CA HIS A 919 1.30 -6.73 -22.95
C HIS A 919 1.95 -5.41 -23.36
N ARG A 920 2.49 -5.34 -24.57
CA ARG A 920 3.11 -4.12 -25.07
C ARG A 920 2.11 -3.23 -25.80
N LEU A 921 2.02 -1.97 -25.38
CA LEU A 921 1.17 -0.94 -25.97
C LEU A 921 2.02 0.18 -26.56
N ARG A 922 1.64 0.63 -27.75
CA ARG A 922 2.32 1.65 -28.53
C ARG A 922 1.95 3.04 -28.03
N ARG A 923 2.97 3.83 -27.70
CA ARG A 923 2.85 5.24 -27.30
C ARG A 923 2.79 6.15 -28.54
N PHE A 924 2.40 7.42 -28.35
CA PHE A 924 2.25 8.46 -29.38
C PHE A 924 3.47 8.63 -30.30
N ASP A 925 4.68 8.36 -29.80
CA ASP A 925 5.95 8.46 -30.54
C ASP A 925 6.32 7.18 -31.30
N GLY A 926 5.53 6.13 -31.17
CA GLY A 926 5.74 4.83 -31.81
C GLY A 926 6.55 3.84 -30.99
N GLU A 927 7.00 4.21 -29.79
CA GLU A 927 7.66 3.28 -28.87
C GLU A 927 6.64 2.31 -28.26
N TYR A 928 6.99 1.03 -28.13
CA TYR A 928 6.17 0.06 -27.40
C TYR A 928 6.65 -0.02 -25.95
N ARG A 929 5.73 0.19 -25.01
CA ARG A 929 6.00 0.05 -23.56
C ARG A 929 5.19 -1.10 -22.98
N TRP A 930 5.73 -1.76 -21.97
CA TRP A 930 4.97 -2.75 -21.21
C TRP A 930 3.86 -2.07 -20.42
N VAL A 931 2.62 -2.52 -20.62
CA VAL A 931 1.47 -2.10 -19.83
C VAL A 931 0.78 -3.31 -19.20
N GLU A 932 0.24 -3.12 -18.01
CA GLU A 932 -0.69 -4.05 -17.40
C GLU A 932 -2.12 -3.52 -17.57
N THR A 933 -2.92 -4.24 -18.34
CA THR A 933 -4.30 -3.87 -18.62
C THR A 933 -5.25 -4.75 -17.84
N ARG A 934 -6.16 -4.13 -17.10
CA ARG A 934 -7.23 -4.80 -16.35
C ARG A 934 -8.58 -4.24 -16.78
N ALA A 935 -9.55 -5.10 -17.07
CA ALA A 935 -10.93 -4.70 -17.36
C ALA A 935 -11.90 -5.43 -16.44
N ALA A 936 -12.82 -4.70 -15.84
CA ALA A 936 -13.85 -5.25 -14.94
C ALA A 936 -15.25 -4.73 -15.32
N PRO A 937 -16.30 -5.58 -15.27
CA PRO A 937 -17.65 -5.16 -15.58
C PRO A 937 -18.30 -4.44 -14.39
N MET A 938 -18.88 -3.27 -14.65
CA MET A 938 -19.84 -2.62 -13.77
C MET A 938 -21.23 -3.19 -14.07
N ARG A 939 -21.95 -3.61 -13.03
CA ARG A 939 -23.28 -4.22 -13.15
C ARG A 939 -24.34 -3.36 -12.45
N ASN A 940 -25.56 -3.37 -12.96
CA ASN A 940 -26.71 -2.77 -12.29
C ASN A 940 -27.23 -3.69 -11.16
N THR A 941 -28.28 -3.24 -10.46
CA THR A 941 -28.96 -4.01 -9.39
C THR A 941 -29.55 -5.35 -9.85
N GLU A 942 -29.76 -5.54 -11.15
CA GLU A 942 -30.27 -6.77 -11.76
C GLU A 942 -29.14 -7.70 -12.24
N GLY A 943 -27.87 -7.36 -11.99
CA GLY A 943 -26.69 -8.14 -12.40
C GLY A 943 -26.28 -7.99 -13.86
N THR A 944 -26.97 -7.15 -14.64
CA THR A 944 -26.66 -6.88 -16.06
C THR A 944 -25.46 -5.94 -16.16
N ILE A 945 -24.52 -6.24 -17.07
CA ILE A 945 -23.35 -5.37 -17.32
C ILE A 945 -23.83 -4.07 -17.97
N VAL A 946 -23.54 -2.94 -17.34
CA VAL A 946 -23.86 -1.60 -17.85
C VAL A 946 -22.66 -0.92 -18.50
N GLN A 947 -21.45 -1.28 -18.08
CA GLN A 947 -20.20 -0.69 -18.55
C GLN A 947 -19.02 -1.60 -18.21
N TRP A 948 -17.95 -1.56 -19.00
CA TRP A 948 -16.64 -2.10 -18.67
C TRP A 948 -15.69 -0.98 -18.26
N ASN A 949 -15.04 -1.12 -17.11
CA ASN A 949 -14.01 -0.19 -16.65
C ASN A 949 -12.64 -0.82 -16.89
N VAL A 950 -11.82 -0.15 -17.69
CA VAL A 950 -10.49 -0.60 -18.07
C VAL A 950 -9.44 0.35 -17.49
N ILE A 951 -8.41 -0.21 -16.88
CA ILE A 951 -7.21 0.52 -16.47
C ILE A 951 -6.01 -0.10 -17.17
N CYS A 952 -5.17 0.75 -17.73
CA CYS A 952 -3.87 0.42 -18.29
C CYS A 952 -2.81 1.11 -17.43
N LEU A 953 -1.94 0.34 -16.81
CA LEU A 953 -0.82 0.83 -16.02
C LEU A 953 0.46 0.66 -16.84
N ASP A 954 1.25 1.71 -17.01
CA ASP A 954 2.58 1.61 -17.60
C ASP A 954 3.51 0.95 -16.57
N VAL A 955 4.00 -0.25 -16.89
CA VAL A 955 4.82 -1.09 -16.01
C VAL A 955 6.23 -1.29 -16.57
N GLU A 956 6.66 -0.45 -17.50
CA GLU A 956 7.98 -0.56 -18.14
C GLU A 956 9.12 -0.46 -17.13
N ASN A 957 8.99 0.41 -16.12
CA ASN A 957 10.03 0.59 -15.11
C ASN A 957 10.15 -0.64 -14.20
N GLU A 958 9.00 -1.22 -13.83
CA GLU A 958 8.89 -2.44 -13.03
C GLU A 958 9.48 -3.64 -13.78
N VAL A 959 9.12 -3.81 -15.06
CA VAL A 959 9.67 -4.88 -15.90
C VAL A 959 11.19 -4.72 -16.07
N ARG A 960 11.70 -3.49 -16.23
CA ARG A 960 13.15 -3.23 -16.28
C ARG A 960 13.83 -3.54 -14.95
N ALA A 961 13.24 -3.14 -13.83
CA ALA A 961 13.79 -3.39 -12.51
C ALA A 961 13.81 -4.90 -12.18
N GLU A 962 12.77 -5.65 -12.54
CA GLU A 962 12.72 -7.11 -12.41
C GLU A 962 13.84 -7.78 -13.25
N GLU A 963 14.07 -7.33 -14.48
CA GLU A 963 15.11 -7.87 -15.34
C GLU A 963 16.53 -7.49 -14.86
N GLU A 964 16.74 -6.25 -14.41
CA GLU A 964 18.00 -5.83 -13.80
C GLU A 964 18.30 -6.61 -12.52
N LEU A 965 17.27 -6.88 -11.70
CA LEU A 965 17.39 -7.71 -10.51
C LEU A 965 17.75 -9.14 -10.87
N ARG A 966 17.11 -9.72 -11.89
CA ARG A 966 17.43 -11.07 -12.39
C ARG A 966 18.89 -11.16 -12.86
N LEU A 967 19.35 -10.19 -13.65
CA LEU A 967 20.74 -10.10 -14.10
C LEU A 967 21.72 -9.89 -12.95
N ALA A 968 21.36 -9.08 -11.95
CA ALA A 968 22.16 -8.88 -10.75
C ALA A 968 22.25 -10.15 -9.89
N GLN A 969 21.16 -10.91 -9.74
CA GLN A 969 21.13 -12.21 -9.07
C GLN A 969 21.99 -13.24 -9.81
N GLU A 970 21.89 -13.33 -11.13
CA GLU A 970 22.76 -14.20 -11.94
C GLU A 970 24.24 -13.82 -11.78
N SER A 971 24.56 -12.53 -11.77
CA SER A 971 25.91 -12.02 -11.55
C SER A 971 26.42 -12.34 -10.15
N LEU A 972 25.59 -12.18 -9.12
CA LEU A 972 25.90 -12.52 -7.74
C LEU A 972 26.12 -14.03 -7.55
N ALA A 973 25.29 -14.86 -8.19
CA ALA A 973 25.47 -16.31 -8.20
C ALA A 973 26.83 -16.71 -8.81
N ARG A 974 27.20 -16.11 -9.95
CA ARG A 974 28.54 -16.31 -10.56
C ARG A 974 29.68 -15.80 -9.68
N ALA A 975 29.50 -14.64 -9.04
CA ALA A 975 30.52 -14.06 -8.15
C ALA A 975 30.71 -14.88 -6.86
N SER A 976 29.63 -15.39 -6.27
CA SER A 976 29.65 -16.30 -5.13
C SER A 976 30.34 -17.63 -5.46
N GLN A 977 30.06 -18.18 -6.65
CA GLN A 977 30.75 -19.35 -7.19
C GLN A 977 32.26 -19.10 -7.39
N ALA A 978 32.64 -17.94 -7.90
CA ALA A 978 34.04 -17.54 -8.06
C ALA A 978 34.75 -17.28 -6.72
N ALA A 979 34.07 -16.72 -5.73
CA ALA A 979 34.60 -16.51 -4.38
C ALA A 979 34.88 -17.83 -3.65
N SER A 980 33.95 -18.79 -3.77
CA SER A 980 34.14 -20.17 -3.27
C SER A 980 35.37 -20.84 -3.94
N LEU A 981 35.61 -20.55 -5.22
CA LEU A 981 36.77 -21.02 -5.98
C LEU A 981 38.10 -20.46 -5.43
N ALA A 982 38.08 -19.22 -4.94
CA ALA A 982 39.24 -18.55 -4.36
C ALA A 982 39.60 -19.10 -2.96
N GLU A 983 38.60 -19.38 -2.11
CA GLU A 983 38.84 -19.97 -0.77
C GLU A 983 39.42 -21.39 -0.85
N LEU A 984 38.97 -22.20 -1.82
CA LEU A 984 39.38 -23.60 -1.94
C LEU A 984 40.74 -23.81 -2.63
N SER A 985 41.29 -22.76 -3.27
CA SER A 985 42.53 -22.84 -4.05
C SER A 985 43.75 -23.23 -3.20
N ALA A 986 43.83 -22.76 -1.95
CA ALA A 986 44.94 -23.08 -1.04
C ALA A 986 44.90 -24.55 -0.58
N SER A 987 43.71 -25.08 -0.33
CA SER A 987 43.51 -26.47 0.09
C SER A 987 43.80 -27.45 -1.06
N ILE A 988 43.31 -27.14 -2.27
CA ILE A 988 43.59 -27.91 -3.49
C ILE A 988 45.10 -27.98 -3.77
N ALA A 989 45.79 -26.84 -3.67
CA ALA A 989 47.24 -26.80 -3.84
C ALA A 989 47.95 -27.67 -2.78
N HIS A 990 47.48 -27.67 -1.54
CA HIS A 990 48.07 -28.47 -0.47
C HIS A 990 47.90 -29.99 -0.72
N GLU A 991 46.71 -30.45 -1.09
CA GLU A 991 46.42 -31.87 -1.33
C GLU A 991 47.11 -32.46 -2.56
N VAL A 992 47.28 -31.68 -3.64
CA VAL A 992 48.00 -32.14 -4.84
C VAL A 992 49.51 -32.14 -4.59
N ASN A 993 50.03 -31.16 -3.86
CA ASN A 993 51.46 -31.04 -3.61
C ASN A 993 52.00 -32.13 -2.68
N GLN A 994 51.20 -32.64 -1.73
CA GLN A 994 51.63 -33.71 -0.81
C GLN A 994 52.11 -35.00 -1.52
N PRO A 995 51.31 -35.67 -2.37
CA PRO A 995 51.75 -36.87 -3.09
C PRO A 995 52.86 -36.55 -4.12
N LEU A 996 52.82 -35.38 -4.76
CA LEU A 996 53.89 -34.97 -5.69
C LEU A 996 55.24 -34.79 -4.98
N ALA A 997 55.25 -34.21 -3.78
CA ALA A 997 56.46 -34.10 -2.96
C ALA A 997 56.98 -35.49 -2.56
N ALA A 998 56.10 -36.43 -2.23
CA ALA A 998 56.45 -37.82 -1.95
C ALA A 998 57.04 -38.54 -3.17
N VAL A 999 56.49 -38.33 -4.38
CA VAL A 999 57.04 -38.81 -5.65
C VAL A 999 58.48 -38.33 -5.83
N VAL A 1000 58.74 -37.04 -5.64
CA VAL A 1000 60.08 -36.46 -5.81
C VAL A 1000 61.06 -37.04 -4.77
N ALA A 1001 60.66 -37.11 -3.50
CA ALA A 1001 61.48 -37.65 -2.43
C ALA A 1001 61.83 -39.15 -2.64
N ASN A 1002 60.84 -39.95 -3.04
CA ASN A 1002 61.01 -41.37 -3.36
C ASN A 1002 61.87 -41.54 -4.62
N SER A 1003 61.76 -40.65 -5.62
CA SER A 1003 62.62 -40.67 -6.82
C SER A 1003 64.10 -40.47 -6.45
N HIS A 1004 64.41 -39.49 -5.59
CA HIS A 1004 65.77 -39.28 -5.08
C HIS A 1004 66.28 -40.44 -4.21
N ALA A 1005 65.41 -41.08 -3.41
CA ALA A 1005 65.78 -42.26 -2.64
C ALA A 1005 66.06 -43.47 -3.55
N CYS A 1006 65.25 -43.69 -4.58
CA CYS A 1006 65.47 -44.73 -5.59
C CYS A 1006 66.81 -44.55 -6.30
N GLN A 1007 67.12 -43.32 -6.75
CA GLN A 1007 68.40 -43.00 -7.37
C GLN A 1007 69.58 -43.31 -6.45
N ARG A 1008 69.49 -42.93 -5.17
CA ARG A 1008 70.53 -43.23 -4.16
C ARG A 1008 70.75 -44.73 -3.97
N TRP A 1009 69.69 -45.54 -3.95
CA TRP A 1009 69.82 -46.99 -3.79
C TRP A 1009 70.39 -47.70 -5.03
N LEU A 1010 70.12 -47.17 -6.22
CA LEU A 1010 70.70 -47.67 -7.47
C LEU A 1010 72.19 -47.31 -7.63
N MET A 1011 72.62 -46.16 -7.07
CA MET A 1011 74.01 -45.70 -7.13
C MET A 1011 74.90 -46.21 -5.99
N ALA A 1012 74.34 -46.91 -4.99
CA ALA A 1012 75.12 -47.50 -3.91
C ALA A 1012 75.97 -48.69 -4.41
N GLU A 1013 77.10 -49.00 -3.77
CA GLU A 1013 77.93 -50.17 -4.09
C GLU A 1013 77.93 -51.21 -2.95
N PRO A 1014 77.42 -52.44 -3.18
CA PRO A 1014 76.68 -52.87 -4.37
C PRO A 1014 75.25 -52.27 -4.42
N PRO A 1015 74.64 -52.14 -5.62
CA PRO A 1015 73.31 -51.54 -5.78
C PRO A 1015 72.23 -52.30 -5.01
N ASN A 1016 71.40 -51.59 -4.26
CA ASN A 1016 70.30 -52.19 -3.52
C ASN A 1016 69.02 -52.20 -4.36
N LEU A 1017 68.95 -53.15 -5.29
CA LEU A 1017 67.85 -53.30 -6.24
C LEU A 1017 66.49 -53.54 -5.55
N GLU A 1018 66.47 -54.27 -4.43
CA GLU A 1018 65.22 -54.54 -3.70
C GLU A 1018 64.62 -53.26 -3.11
N ARG A 1019 65.45 -52.41 -2.49
CA ARG A 1019 64.99 -51.12 -1.96
C ARG A 1019 64.64 -50.16 -3.09
N ALA A 1020 65.42 -50.12 -4.17
CA ALA A 1020 65.09 -49.30 -5.33
C ALA A 1020 63.71 -49.67 -5.90
N GLN A 1021 63.44 -50.97 -6.10
CA GLN A 1021 62.16 -51.46 -6.61
C GLN A 1021 60.99 -51.11 -5.68
N LYS A 1022 61.13 -51.32 -4.36
CA LYS A 1022 60.11 -50.88 -3.37
C LYS A 1022 59.87 -49.37 -3.40
N THR A 1023 60.88 -48.58 -3.75
CA THR A 1023 60.77 -47.13 -3.84
C THR A 1023 60.06 -46.70 -5.13
N VAL A 1024 60.30 -47.41 -6.25
CA VAL A 1024 59.54 -47.23 -7.51
C VAL A 1024 58.06 -47.57 -7.34
N GLU A 1025 57.73 -48.64 -6.62
CA GLU A 1025 56.33 -48.97 -6.30
C GLU A 1025 55.63 -47.86 -5.50
N ARG A 1026 56.36 -47.20 -4.59
CA ARG A 1026 55.85 -46.02 -3.85
C ARG A 1026 55.65 -44.82 -4.77
N ILE A 1027 56.59 -44.54 -5.68
CA ILE A 1027 56.44 -43.48 -6.69
C ILE A 1027 55.17 -43.68 -7.52
N ILE A 1028 54.93 -44.90 -8.02
CA ILE A 1028 53.75 -45.22 -8.82
C ILE A 1028 52.47 -45.00 -8.00
N ARG A 1029 52.48 -45.43 -6.73
CA ARG A 1029 51.35 -45.23 -5.82
C ARG A 1029 51.06 -43.74 -5.57
N ASP A 1030 52.09 -42.96 -5.24
CA ASP A 1030 51.94 -41.54 -4.93
C ASP A 1030 51.55 -40.74 -6.18
N ALA A 1031 52.06 -41.10 -7.36
CA ALA A 1031 51.67 -40.50 -8.63
C ALA A 1031 50.18 -40.79 -8.98
N ASN A 1032 49.72 -42.02 -8.76
CA ASN A 1032 48.31 -42.36 -8.93
C ASN A 1032 47.43 -41.64 -7.90
N ALA A 1033 47.89 -41.49 -6.65
CA ALA A 1033 47.18 -40.72 -5.63
C ALA A 1033 47.04 -39.23 -6.03
N ALA A 1034 48.07 -38.62 -6.62
CA ALA A 1034 47.99 -37.26 -7.15
C ALA A 1034 46.99 -37.16 -8.32
N ALA A 1035 47.00 -38.13 -9.24
CA ALA A 1035 46.04 -38.18 -10.35
C ALA A 1035 44.59 -38.33 -9.86
N ASP A 1036 44.36 -39.13 -8.83
CA ASP A 1036 43.05 -39.31 -8.20
C ASP A 1036 42.56 -38.02 -7.53
N VAL A 1037 43.43 -37.28 -6.85
CA VAL A 1037 43.10 -35.95 -6.28
C VAL A 1037 42.67 -34.99 -7.39
N VAL A 1038 43.44 -34.91 -8.48
CA VAL A 1038 43.11 -34.05 -9.63
C VAL A 1038 41.79 -34.48 -10.29
N SER A 1039 41.52 -35.77 -10.41
CA SER A 1039 40.27 -36.30 -10.95
C SER A 1039 39.06 -35.93 -10.08
N ARG A 1040 39.18 -36.03 -8.75
CA ARG A 1040 38.14 -35.60 -7.79
C ARG A 1040 37.88 -34.10 -7.86
N ILE A 1041 38.93 -33.28 -7.98
CA ILE A 1041 38.81 -31.83 -8.16
C ILE A 1041 38.09 -31.52 -9.48
N ARG A 1042 38.46 -32.20 -10.57
CA ARG A 1042 37.85 -31.97 -11.88
C ARG A 1042 36.36 -32.34 -11.90
N ALA A 1043 35.96 -33.37 -11.14
CA ALA A 1043 34.56 -33.76 -10.97
C ALA A 1043 33.73 -32.71 -10.22
N LEU A 1044 34.31 -31.99 -9.25
CA LEU A 1044 33.64 -30.91 -8.51
C LEU A 1044 33.25 -29.72 -9.40
N PHE A 1045 33.99 -29.50 -10.50
CA PHE A 1045 33.81 -28.33 -11.37
C PHE A 1045 33.07 -28.61 -12.68
N LYS A 1046 32.69 -29.87 -12.96
CA LYS A 1046 31.95 -30.21 -14.18
C LYS A 1046 30.44 -30.05 -13.92
N GLN A 1047 29.88 -28.89 -14.25
CA GLN A 1047 28.43 -28.73 -14.43
C GLN A 1047 28.10 -28.16 -15.82
N SER A 1048 27.07 -28.75 -16.42
CA SER A 1048 26.29 -28.33 -17.60
C SER A 1048 26.74 -28.89 -18.96
N GLY A 1049 25.94 -29.81 -19.51
CA GLY A 1049 25.72 -29.87 -20.97
C GLY A 1049 25.80 -31.23 -21.69
N GLU A 1050 26.18 -32.34 -21.05
CA GLU A 1050 26.21 -33.64 -21.75
C GLU A 1050 24.88 -34.40 -21.60
N ALA A 1051 24.38 -34.93 -22.73
CA ALA A 1051 23.08 -35.57 -22.85
C ALA A 1051 22.96 -36.80 -21.92
N ARG A 1052 22.02 -36.74 -20.97
CA ARG A 1052 21.65 -37.87 -20.11
C ARG A 1052 21.14 -39.01 -21.00
N SER A 1053 21.82 -40.16 -20.97
CA SER A 1053 21.40 -41.32 -21.74
C SER A 1053 20.45 -42.19 -20.92
N SER A 1054 19.34 -42.62 -21.51
CA SER A 1054 18.42 -43.59 -20.91
C SER A 1054 19.17 -44.92 -20.71
N THR A 1055 19.52 -45.24 -19.46
CA THR A 1055 20.46 -46.31 -19.11
C THR A 1055 19.86 -47.24 -18.06
N ALA A 1056 20.13 -48.55 -18.18
CA ALA A 1056 19.72 -49.53 -17.18
C ALA A 1056 20.64 -49.45 -15.95
N LEU A 1057 20.09 -49.11 -14.78
CA LEU A 1057 20.85 -48.96 -13.53
C LEU A 1057 21.55 -50.26 -13.10
N SER A 1058 20.97 -51.41 -13.44
CA SER A 1058 21.55 -52.74 -13.19
C SER A 1058 22.96 -52.91 -13.80
N GLY A 1059 23.21 -52.35 -14.99
CA GLY A 1059 24.53 -52.37 -15.62
C GLY A 1059 25.56 -51.54 -14.85
N VAL A 1060 25.17 -50.37 -14.37
CA VAL A 1060 26.04 -49.46 -13.61
C VAL A 1060 26.44 -50.07 -12.26
N ILE A 1061 25.50 -50.75 -11.60
CA ILE A 1061 25.75 -51.47 -10.33
C ILE A 1061 26.69 -52.65 -10.54
N ALA A 1062 26.51 -53.43 -11.61
CA ALA A 1062 27.39 -54.54 -11.92
C ALA A 1062 28.84 -54.06 -12.17
N GLU A 1063 29.01 -52.90 -12.78
CA GLU A 1063 30.32 -52.28 -12.99
C GLU A 1063 30.94 -51.76 -11.69
N ALA A 1064 30.17 -51.05 -10.87
CA ALA A 1064 30.64 -50.60 -9.55
C ALA A 1064 31.07 -51.80 -8.67
N ARG A 1065 30.32 -52.92 -8.74
CA ARG A 1065 30.70 -54.19 -8.10
C ARG A 1065 32.04 -54.69 -8.62
N ASN A 1066 32.20 -54.78 -9.94
CA ASN A 1066 33.41 -55.33 -10.53
C ASN A 1066 34.63 -54.46 -10.20
N LEU A 1067 34.48 -53.13 -10.16
CA LEU A 1067 35.54 -52.20 -9.76
C LEU A 1067 35.94 -52.42 -8.29
N MET A 1068 34.98 -52.64 -7.40
CA MET A 1068 35.25 -52.82 -5.97
C MET A 1068 35.55 -54.27 -5.56
N ALA A 1069 35.44 -55.24 -6.47
CA ALA A 1069 35.56 -56.66 -6.17
C ALA A 1069 36.94 -57.04 -5.60
N GLU A 1070 38.02 -56.51 -6.18
CA GLU A 1070 39.37 -56.81 -5.70
C GLU A 1070 39.61 -56.21 -4.31
N GLU A 1071 39.12 -55.00 -4.06
CA GLU A 1071 39.26 -54.33 -2.76
C GLU A 1071 38.38 -54.98 -1.68
N ALA A 1072 37.15 -55.37 -2.01
CA ALA A 1072 36.26 -56.13 -1.13
C ALA A 1072 36.89 -57.48 -0.75
N ALA A 1073 37.49 -58.20 -1.71
CA ALA A 1073 38.21 -59.44 -1.46
C ALA A 1073 39.43 -59.24 -0.53
N ARG A 1074 40.22 -58.18 -0.75
CA ARG A 1074 41.36 -57.83 0.13
C ARG A 1074 40.91 -57.54 1.56
N ARG A 1075 39.77 -56.87 1.74
CA ARG A 1075 39.21 -56.52 3.06
C ARG A 1075 38.31 -57.61 3.69
N ARG A 1076 38.15 -58.75 2.99
CA ARG A 1076 37.28 -59.87 3.37
C ARG A 1076 35.82 -59.46 3.59
N VAL A 1077 35.32 -58.52 2.77
CA VAL A 1077 33.93 -58.06 2.78
C VAL A 1077 33.14 -58.86 1.74
N ARG A 1078 32.06 -59.51 2.15
CA ARG A 1078 31.11 -60.15 1.23
C ARG A 1078 30.14 -59.10 0.70
N MET A 1079 30.01 -59.00 -0.62
CA MET A 1079 29.11 -58.04 -1.25
C MET A 1079 27.90 -58.76 -1.84
N ASP A 1080 26.74 -58.58 -1.22
CA ASP A 1080 25.49 -59.21 -1.62
C ASP A 1080 24.68 -58.19 -2.43
N ILE A 1081 24.36 -58.52 -3.69
CA ILE A 1081 23.66 -57.61 -4.60
C ILE A 1081 22.32 -58.20 -5.01
N ASP A 1082 21.25 -57.46 -4.70
CA ASP A 1082 19.88 -57.81 -5.01
C ASP A 1082 19.23 -56.71 -5.86
N VAL A 1083 19.12 -56.97 -7.17
CA VAL A 1083 18.53 -56.05 -8.15
C VAL A 1083 17.25 -56.66 -8.70
N GLU A 1084 16.15 -55.89 -8.66
CA GLU A 1084 14.87 -56.28 -9.23
C GLU A 1084 14.97 -56.53 -10.75
N ARG A 1085 14.33 -57.59 -11.25
CA ARG A 1085 14.53 -58.08 -12.63
C ARG A 1085 13.96 -57.16 -13.73
N ASP A 1086 12.98 -56.30 -13.41
CA ASP A 1086 12.24 -55.47 -14.36
C ASP A 1086 12.31 -53.96 -14.03
N LEU A 1087 13.52 -53.43 -13.81
CA LEU A 1087 13.72 -51.99 -13.56
C LEU A 1087 13.63 -51.17 -14.86
N PRO A 1088 12.92 -50.01 -14.84
CA PRO A 1088 12.84 -49.12 -15.99
C PRO A 1088 14.19 -48.44 -16.29
N LEU A 1089 14.37 -47.98 -17.53
CA LEU A 1089 15.54 -47.18 -17.90
C LEU A 1089 15.43 -45.79 -17.26
N VAL A 1090 16.54 -45.30 -16.70
CA VAL A 1090 16.62 -44.00 -16.03
C VAL A 1090 17.50 -43.06 -16.85
N ALA A 1091 17.09 -41.81 -17.03
CA ALA A 1091 17.88 -40.80 -17.71
C ALA A 1091 19.00 -40.28 -16.78
N LEU A 1092 20.16 -40.93 -16.84
CA LEU A 1092 21.28 -40.65 -15.93
C LEU A 1092 22.61 -40.51 -16.67
N ASP A 1093 23.56 -39.81 -16.04
CA ASP A 1093 24.96 -39.89 -16.40
C ASP A 1093 25.56 -41.13 -15.72
N ARG A 1094 25.94 -42.11 -16.55
CA ARG A 1094 26.49 -43.39 -16.09
C ARG A 1094 27.73 -43.22 -15.23
N VAL A 1095 28.62 -42.28 -15.55
CA VAL A 1095 29.89 -42.08 -14.83
C VAL A 1095 29.61 -41.48 -13.45
N HIS A 1096 28.71 -40.49 -13.39
CA HIS A 1096 28.36 -39.85 -12.13
C HIS A 1096 27.66 -40.81 -11.16
N ILE A 1097 26.70 -41.62 -11.63
CA ILE A 1097 26.02 -42.60 -10.76
C ILE A 1097 26.97 -43.73 -10.36
N GLN A 1098 27.88 -44.16 -11.23
CA GLN A 1098 28.95 -45.11 -10.85
C GLN A 1098 29.85 -44.54 -9.75
N GLN A 1099 30.18 -43.25 -9.81
CA GLN A 1099 30.98 -42.57 -8.78
C GLN A 1099 30.25 -42.52 -7.43
N VAL A 1100 28.95 -42.24 -7.41
CA VAL A 1100 28.12 -42.31 -6.20
C VAL A 1100 28.17 -43.71 -5.61
N LEU A 1101 27.93 -44.74 -6.42
CA LEU A 1101 27.94 -46.14 -5.98
C LEU A 1101 29.30 -46.55 -5.41
N VAL A 1102 30.41 -46.25 -6.11
CA VAL A 1102 31.77 -46.58 -5.66
C VAL A 1102 32.10 -45.88 -4.34
N ASN A 1103 31.72 -44.60 -4.19
CA ASN A 1103 31.97 -43.85 -2.96
C ASN A 1103 31.18 -44.40 -1.78
N LEU A 1104 29.90 -44.75 -1.97
CA LEU A 1104 29.06 -45.32 -0.92
C LEU A 1104 29.53 -46.74 -0.54
N ILE A 1105 29.87 -47.58 -1.52
CA ILE A 1105 30.42 -48.93 -1.29
C ILE A 1105 31.75 -48.85 -0.53
N ARG A 1106 32.66 -47.94 -0.93
CA ARG A 1106 33.93 -47.73 -0.24
C ARG A 1106 33.73 -47.24 1.20
N ASN A 1107 32.82 -46.29 1.41
CA ASN A 1107 32.51 -45.79 2.75
C ASN A 1107 31.96 -46.91 3.65
N GLY A 1108 31.08 -47.77 3.13
CA GLY A 1108 30.58 -48.94 3.86
C GLY A 1108 31.69 -49.94 4.20
N MET A 1109 32.62 -50.21 3.27
CA MET A 1109 33.78 -51.07 3.54
C MET A 1109 34.70 -50.48 4.62
N ASP A 1110 35.03 -49.19 4.54
CA ASP A 1110 35.85 -48.51 5.56
C ASP A 1110 35.19 -48.58 6.95
N ALA A 1111 33.86 -48.42 7.02
CA ALA A 1111 33.11 -48.48 8.28
C ALA A 1111 33.16 -49.86 8.96
N MET A 1112 33.50 -50.91 8.19
CA MET A 1112 33.63 -52.29 8.67
C MET A 1112 35.08 -52.69 8.98
N ASP A 1113 36.09 -51.85 8.71
CA ASP A 1113 37.50 -52.20 8.92
C ASP A 1113 37.83 -52.53 10.37
N ALA A 1114 37.18 -51.85 11.33
CA ALA A 1114 37.36 -52.03 12.77
C ALA A 1114 36.46 -53.13 13.39
N VAL A 1115 35.54 -53.73 12.62
CA VAL A 1115 34.55 -54.70 13.13
C VAL A 1115 35.10 -56.13 13.03
N THR A 1116 34.92 -56.92 14.10
CA THR A 1116 35.42 -58.31 14.23
C THR A 1116 34.41 -59.40 13.84
N GLY A 1117 33.20 -59.02 13.40
CA GLY A 1117 32.12 -59.92 12.95
C GLY A 1117 32.06 -60.12 11.43
N ASP A 1118 30.95 -60.69 10.95
CA ASP A 1118 30.69 -60.90 9.52
C ASP A 1118 30.59 -59.56 8.77
N ARG A 1119 31.55 -59.32 7.85
CA ARG A 1119 31.63 -58.11 7.04
C ARG A 1119 30.80 -58.28 5.77
N VAL A 1120 29.56 -57.81 5.80
CA VAL A 1120 28.63 -57.89 4.68
C VAL A 1120 28.21 -56.49 4.26
N LEU A 1121 28.33 -56.22 2.95
CA LEU A 1121 27.79 -55.02 2.31
C LEU A 1121 26.68 -55.43 1.35
N GLU A 1122 25.45 -55.03 1.63
CA GLU A 1122 24.28 -55.35 0.83
C GLU A 1122 23.92 -54.15 -0.07
N VAL A 1123 23.71 -54.40 -1.37
CA VAL A 1123 23.21 -53.42 -2.33
C VAL A 1123 21.86 -53.89 -2.85
N ARG A 1124 20.78 -53.18 -2.50
CA ARG A 1124 19.41 -53.51 -2.90
C ARG A 1124 18.84 -52.43 -3.80
N VAL A 1125 18.24 -52.83 -4.92
CA VAL A 1125 17.60 -51.89 -5.85
C VAL A 1125 16.19 -52.33 -6.19
N ARG A 1126 15.24 -51.42 -5.97
CA ARG A 1126 13.80 -51.63 -6.16
C ARG A 1126 13.15 -50.42 -6.82
N ARG A 1127 12.07 -50.65 -7.56
CA ARG A 1127 11.18 -49.58 -8.00
C ARG A 1127 10.15 -49.27 -6.92
N ILE A 1128 10.02 -47.99 -6.56
CA ILE A 1128 9.00 -47.51 -5.63
C ILE A 1128 8.24 -46.37 -6.31
N GLY A 1129 7.06 -46.67 -6.85
CA GLY A 1129 6.27 -45.70 -7.62
C GLY A 1129 7.02 -45.20 -8.87
N ASP A 1130 7.25 -43.89 -8.92
CA ASP A 1130 7.90 -43.18 -10.03
C ASP A 1130 9.41 -42.98 -9.83
N VAL A 1131 10.00 -43.62 -8.82
CA VAL A 1131 11.45 -43.59 -8.56
C VAL A 1131 12.05 -44.99 -8.49
N VAL A 1132 13.32 -45.09 -8.86
CA VAL A 1132 14.17 -46.26 -8.58
C VAL A 1132 14.99 -45.94 -7.34
N GLN A 1133 14.80 -46.73 -6.28
CA GLN A 1133 15.52 -46.59 -5.02
C GLN A 1133 16.69 -47.58 -4.98
N THR A 1134 17.85 -47.11 -4.57
CA THR A 1134 19.06 -47.90 -4.32
C THR A 1134 19.48 -47.74 -2.87
N GLU A 1135 19.58 -48.86 -2.16
CA GLU A 1135 20.01 -48.97 -0.77
C GLU A 1135 21.39 -49.63 -0.73
N ILE A 1136 22.34 -49.02 -0.03
CA ILE A 1136 23.64 -49.60 0.29
C ILE A 1136 23.75 -49.73 1.79
N SER A 1137 23.72 -50.97 2.29
CA SER A 1137 23.67 -51.30 3.70
C SER A 1137 24.96 -51.97 4.15
N ASP A 1138 25.60 -51.43 5.19
CA ASP A 1138 26.76 -52.01 5.84
C ASP A 1138 26.44 -52.50 7.26
N ARG A 1139 27.29 -53.40 7.77
CA ARG A 1139 27.26 -53.89 9.16
C ARG A 1139 28.43 -53.33 9.99
N GLY A 1140 28.82 -52.09 9.69
CA GLY A 1140 29.92 -51.37 10.32
C GLY A 1140 29.54 -50.74 11.66
N ALA A 1141 30.33 -49.75 12.11
CA ALA A 1141 30.14 -49.09 13.40
C ALA A 1141 28.87 -48.22 13.52
N GLY A 1142 28.13 -47.99 12.42
CA GLY A 1142 26.95 -47.12 12.37
C GLY A 1142 27.26 -45.62 12.23
N ILE A 1143 26.21 -44.79 12.17
CA ILE A 1143 26.31 -43.33 12.00
C ILE A 1143 25.88 -42.62 13.29
N GLU A 1144 26.71 -41.73 13.80
CA GLU A 1144 26.42 -40.94 15.02
C GLU A 1144 25.55 -39.70 14.70
N PHE A 1145 25.90 -38.94 13.65
CA PHE A 1145 25.28 -37.67 13.23
C PHE A 1145 24.69 -37.73 11.80
N PRO A 1146 23.51 -38.35 11.59
CA PRO A 1146 22.98 -38.62 10.25
C PRO A 1146 22.63 -37.37 9.41
N ASP A 1147 22.35 -36.23 10.05
CA ASP A 1147 21.97 -35.00 9.35
C ASP A 1147 23.21 -34.23 8.82
N ASN A 1148 24.31 -34.25 9.57
CA ASN A 1148 25.52 -33.45 9.28
C ASN A 1148 26.51 -34.18 8.36
N ILE A 1149 26.43 -35.50 8.20
CA ILE A 1149 27.38 -36.29 7.38
C ILE A 1149 27.41 -35.94 5.89
N PHE A 1150 26.44 -35.16 5.42
CA PHE A 1150 26.39 -34.69 4.04
C PHE A 1150 26.79 -33.21 3.89
N GLU A 1151 27.14 -32.53 5.00
CA GLU A 1151 27.71 -31.18 4.94
C GLU A 1151 29.14 -31.23 4.38
N PRO A 1152 29.52 -30.30 3.49
CA PRO A 1152 30.90 -30.20 3.03
C PRO A 1152 31.86 -30.04 4.21
N PHE A 1153 32.99 -30.76 4.18
CA PHE A 1153 34.04 -30.76 5.23
C PHE A 1153 33.68 -31.44 6.56
N PHE A 1154 32.47 -31.95 6.73
CA PHE A 1154 32.12 -32.73 7.91
C PHE A 1154 32.67 -34.17 7.79
N THR A 1155 33.49 -34.59 8.74
CA THR A 1155 34.06 -35.95 8.76
C THR A 1155 34.33 -36.45 10.18
N THR A 1156 34.10 -37.74 10.39
CA THR A 1156 34.46 -38.44 11.63
C THR A 1156 35.76 -39.26 11.50
N LYS A 1157 36.39 -39.25 10.30
CA LYS A 1157 37.62 -40.01 9.99
C LYS A 1157 38.85 -39.09 10.11
N GLY A 1158 39.89 -39.51 10.84
CA GLY A 1158 41.11 -38.70 11.06
C GLY A 1158 41.92 -38.31 9.82
N ASN A 1159 41.68 -38.94 8.65
CA ASN A 1159 42.35 -38.65 7.36
C ASN A 1159 41.34 -38.38 6.22
N GLY A 1160 40.05 -38.18 6.52
CA GLY A 1160 39.02 -37.94 5.49
C GLY A 1160 38.69 -36.45 5.39
N MET A 1161 38.54 -35.90 4.18
CA MET A 1161 38.21 -34.47 3.99
C MET A 1161 36.71 -34.14 4.15
N GLY A 1162 35.85 -35.13 4.44
CA GLY A 1162 34.39 -34.93 4.56
C GLY A 1162 33.64 -34.62 3.27
N MET A 1163 34.31 -34.51 2.12
CA MET A 1163 33.67 -34.08 0.87
C MET A 1163 32.92 -35.19 0.11
N GLY A 1164 33.23 -36.46 0.34
CA GLY A 1164 32.73 -37.58 -0.48
C GLY A 1164 31.20 -37.73 -0.47
N LEU A 1165 30.56 -37.59 0.70
CA LEU A 1165 29.10 -37.73 0.85
C LEU A 1165 28.36 -36.48 0.35
N ALA A 1166 28.93 -35.29 0.53
CA ALA A 1166 28.41 -34.05 -0.05
C ALA A 1166 28.39 -34.10 -1.59
N ILE A 1167 29.46 -34.63 -2.21
CA ILE A 1167 29.51 -34.87 -3.66
C ILE A 1167 28.44 -35.87 -4.09
N CYS A 1168 28.24 -36.95 -3.34
CA CYS A 1168 27.20 -37.93 -3.65
C CYS A 1168 25.80 -37.30 -3.62
N ARG A 1169 25.51 -36.45 -2.62
CA ARG A 1169 24.22 -35.73 -2.51
C ARG A 1169 24.03 -34.80 -3.71
N SER A 1170 25.02 -33.99 -4.04
CA SER A 1170 24.96 -33.06 -5.17
C SER A 1170 24.75 -33.77 -6.51
N ILE A 1171 25.43 -34.90 -6.74
CA ILE A 1171 25.23 -35.71 -7.96
C ILE A 1171 23.80 -36.25 -8.02
N VAL A 1172 23.29 -36.85 -6.95
CA VAL A 1172 21.94 -37.43 -6.92
C VAL A 1172 20.87 -36.35 -7.12
N GLU A 1173 20.99 -35.21 -6.44
CA GLU A 1173 20.06 -34.08 -6.57
C GLU A 1173 20.07 -33.47 -7.98
N SER A 1174 21.25 -33.38 -8.62
CA SER A 1174 21.35 -32.91 -10.01
C SER A 1174 20.61 -33.82 -11.00
N HIS A 1175 20.36 -35.08 -10.64
CA HIS A 1175 19.57 -36.04 -11.42
C HIS A 1175 18.08 -36.05 -11.04
N GLY A 1176 17.62 -35.09 -10.22
CA GLY A 1176 16.24 -35.02 -9.72
C GLY A 1176 15.94 -36.03 -8.61
N GLY A 1177 16.97 -36.60 -8.00
CA GLY A 1177 16.89 -37.61 -6.94
C GLY A 1177 17.08 -37.04 -5.54
N ARG A 1178 17.04 -37.91 -4.53
CA ARG A 1178 17.36 -37.58 -3.13
C ARG A 1178 18.29 -38.63 -2.52
N LEU A 1179 19.25 -38.22 -1.68
CA LEU A 1179 20.15 -39.09 -0.92
C LEU A 1179 20.04 -38.81 0.59
N TRP A 1180 19.86 -39.87 1.39
CA TRP A 1180 19.85 -39.80 2.86
C TRP A 1180 20.48 -41.07 3.47
N ALA A 1181 20.60 -41.12 4.80
CA ALA A 1181 21.15 -42.27 5.52
C ALA A 1181 20.27 -42.66 6.72
N GLU A 1182 20.26 -43.95 7.03
CA GLU A 1182 19.49 -44.58 8.11
C GLU A 1182 20.43 -45.44 8.99
N LYS A 1183 20.10 -45.59 10.27
CA LYS A 1183 20.87 -46.41 11.22
C LYS A 1183 20.33 -47.85 11.22
N ASN A 1184 21.22 -48.84 11.16
CA ASN A 1184 20.83 -50.25 11.28
C ASN A 1184 20.99 -50.75 12.72
N GLU A 1185 20.01 -51.51 13.21
CA GLU A 1185 20.07 -52.17 14.53
C GLU A 1185 20.46 -53.65 14.38
N PRO A 1186 21.41 -54.20 15.18
CA PRO A 1186 22.10 -53.57 16.30
C PRO A 1186 23.36 -52.76 15.93
N HIS A 1187 23.90 -52.86 14.70
CA HIS A 1187 25.06 -52.08 14.22
C HIS A 1187 24.98 -51.88 12.69
N GLY A 1188 25.49 -50.76 12.18
CA GLY A 1188 25.65 -50.47 10.75
C GLY A 1188 24.86 -49.25 10.24
N ALA A 1189 24.96 -48.99 8.95
CA ALA A 1189 24.26 -47.88 8.30
C ALA A 1189 23.71 -48.27 6.93
N THR A 1190 22.59 -47.66 6.54
CA THR A 1190 22.03 -47.79 5.20
C THR A 1190 21.97 -46.43 4.53
N PHE A 1191 22.69 -46.28 3.43
CA PHE A 1191 22.62 -45.11 2.57
C PHE A 1191 21.61 -45.36 1.45
N VAL A 1192 20.64 -44.46 1.30
CA VAL A 1192 19.54 -44.63 0.36
C VAL A 1192 19.50 -43.46 -0.60
N PHE A 1193 19.49 -43.74 -1.90
CA PHE A 1193 19.22 -42.72 -2.91
C PHE A 1193 18.13 -43.14 -3.91
N THR A 1194 17.40 -42.14 -4.40
CA THR A 1194 16.32 -42.30 -5.38
C THR A 1194 16.65 -41.60 -6.69
N LEU A 1195 16.22 -42.15 -7.82
CA LEU A 1195 16.29 -41.52 -9.14
C LEU A 1195 14.92 -41.60 -9.84
N PRO A 1196 14.40 -40.51 -10.46
CA PRO A 1196 13.09 -40.50 -11.11
C PRO A 1196 13.09 -41.26 -12.44
N VAL A 1197 11.99 -41.97 -12.73
CA VAL A 1197 11.81 -42.75 -13.98
C VAL A 1197 11.45 -41.87 -15.18
N GLU A 1198 10.81 -40.71 -14.95
CA GLU A 1198 10.52 -39.70 -15.98
C GLU A 1198 11.10 -38.33 -15.57
N VAL A 1199 11.88 -37.71 -16.45
CA VAL A 1199 12.31 -36.32 -16.26
C VAL A 1199 11.13 -35.42 -16.61
N LYS A 1200 10.33 -35.01 -15.63
CA LYS A 1200 9.57 -33.76 -15.79
C LYS A 1200 10.60 -32.65 -15.97
N ALA A 1201 10.62 -32.05 -17.16
CA ALA A 1201 11.29 -30.77 -17.34
C ALA A 1201 10.71 -29.81 -16.31
N ALA A 1202 11.56 -29.24 -15.45
CA ALA A 1202 11.16 -28.24 -14.48
C ALA A 1202 10.58 -27.01 -15.23
N PRO A 1203 9.57 -26.33 -14.67
CA PRO A 1203 9.01 -25.11 -15.27
C PRO A 1203 10.03 -23.97 -15.36
#